data_AF-R7YYX1-F1
#
_entry.id   AF-R7YYX1-F1
#
_cell.length_a   1.000
_cell.length_b   1.000
_cell.length_c   1.000
_cell.angle_alpha   90.00
_cell.angle_beta   90.00
_cell.angle_gamma   90.00
#
_symmetry.space_group_name_H-M   'P 1'
#
loop_
_entity.id
_entity.type
_entity.pdbx_description
1 polymer ?
#
loop_
_entity_poly.entity_id
_entity_poly.type
_entity_poly.pdbx_seq_one_letter_code
_entity_poly.pdbx_strand_id
1 'polypeptide(L)'
;MPIRMKPRVSHKGKNVQFSYDLPCRINCAKVYPVKSPNGSTVIIYGHDTGLTVLWRGGKPLKSTVTSNDASTQAQPNGNQDDAVMIIDSDDEAPPVPSSFQPQYDAEFEPEDEEHDPSEPYLPVVQHLDLPLPAEVLHLSVPRLPPSNPLRSGENRPTIFIRKIVLSVACTDCTIRVIALPLTPPSAARKSRQVAGSAISFFGGEQLELASQHGHQSIPDNLSMTWTSRQPLPAARDLDPYDEEDADDADSGRSSRAARDRSRSRDSSDMQEWDLLIASHSSEATGLLIISRVLLPLDGSLSSGQVVPSQVRYLRSPAVRIAFSPTTYPYHRHARLLVAERTGAVRVYDPLSSTSRRPQSSSRSNTSFNPQAAPGGSWLGTFLTNYGSQGDPSAILPVVTQRKRILDAQWASSGKSIVALLSDGEWGVWDIDGSGPISMSRASANTSPVSFALRGSVGASSSSLISSSSTVDKFRGSSTSLAPMTPNTRRTREESLFSGHSSSQPGAPRGGICVSSTASSTGGVPYDSVLIWYDNSVYRIPNLQQYWARTTSGNTGSLYGSGLARIESLDIQGEFISGIEQFDLESTAAKITNQRDLLVVAERRLILLGSEIRSGKDVTLFRGEQEQDGQVKSADQKMLVSQELDLAGMSRVLDGMSGASNGIQTGLGKRVGFAA
;
A
#
# COMPACT_ATOMS: atom_id res chain seq x y z
N MET A 1 -14.12 -29.66 -15.00
CA MET A 1 -14.76 -28.34 -14.91
C MET A 1 -14.01 -27.54 -13.84
N PRO A 2 -13.25 -26.49 -14.17
CA PRO A 2 -12.64 -25.65 -13.14
C PRO A 2 -13.73 -24.95 -12.34
N ILE A 3 -13.64 -25.00 -11.02
CA ILE A 3 -14.59 -24.35 -10.10
C ILE A 3 -14.55 -22.85 -10.38
N ARG A 4 -15.64 -22.28 -10.94
CA ARG A 4 -15.83 -20.83 -10.98
C ARG A 4 -16.00 -20.36 -9.52
N MET A 5 -15.04 -19.60 -9.00
CA MET A 5 -15.15 -18.98 -7.67
C MET A 5 -16.21 -17.88 -7.70
N LYS A 6 -17.46 -18.23 -7.41
CA LYS A 6 -18.56 -17.26 -7.27
C LYS A 6 -18.67 -16.81 -5.81
N PRO A 7 -18.67 -15.50 -5.51
CA PRO A 7 -18.85 -15.00 -4.16
C PRO A 7 -20.31 -15.08 -3.72
N ARG A 8 -20.53 -15.22 -2.41
CA ARG A 8 -21.81 -14.94 -1.77
C ARG A 8 -21.93 -13.44 -1.57
N VAL A 9 -22.99 -12.85 -2.10
CA VAL A 9 -23.26 -11.40 -2.02
C VAL A 9 -24.20 -11.13 -0.86
N SER A 10 -23.85 -10.16 -0.01
CA SER A 10 -24.72 -9.63 1.04
C SER A 10 -24.75 -8.11 0.98
N HIS A 11 -25.96 -7.54 0.99
CA HIS A 11 -26.18 -6.10 1.00
C HIS A 11 -26.53 -5.65 2.41
N LYS A 12 -25.80 -4.66 2.92
CA LYS A 12 -26.11 -4.03 4.20
C LYS A 12 -25.96 -2.51 4.09
N GLY A 13 -27.08 -1.83 3.92
CA GLY A 13 -27.12 -0.40 3.66
C GLY A 13 -26.45 -0.05 2.32
N LYS A 14 -25.44 0.82 2.36
CA LYS A 14 -24.68 1.27 1.18
C LYS A 14 -23.46 0.40 0.84
N ASN A 15 -23.16 -0.59 1.69
CA ASN A 15 -22.00 -1.45 1.52
C ASN A 15 -22.45 -2.81 0.96
N VAL A 16 -21.66 -3.33 0.04
CA VAL A 16 -21.81 -4.69 -0.49
C VAL A 16 -20.64 -5.53 -0.01
N GLN A 17 -20.98 -6.70 0.54
CA GLN A 17 -20.02 -7.70 0.99
C GLN A 17 -20.01 -8.86 0.00
N PHE A 18 -18.83 -9.18 -0.53
CA PHE A 18 -18.59 -10.35 -1.37
C PHE A 18 -17.75 -11.35 -0.58
N SER A 19 -18.30 -12.52 -0.25
CA SER A 19 -17.62 -13.54 0.55
C SER A 19 -17.27 -14.74 -0.33
N TYR A 20 -15.98 -15.06 -0.42
CA TYR A 20 -15.46 -16.22 -1.13
C TYR A 20 -15.13 -17.32 -0.13
N ASP A 21 -15.91 -18.40 -0.16
CA ASP A 21 -15.70 -19.58 0.68
C ASP A 21 -14.58 -20.44 0.07
N LEU A 22 -13.51 -20.67 0.82
CA LEU A 22 -12.34 -21.43 0.35
C LEU A 22 -12.27 -22.85 0.95
N PRO A 23 -11.74 -23.82 0.19
CA PRO A 23 -11.61 -25.21 0.66
C PRO A 23 -10.46 -25.40 1.65
N CYS A 24 -9.48 -24.50 1.66
CA CYS A 24 -8.30 -24.53 2.52
C CYS A 24 -8.36 -23.48 3.64
N ARG A 25 -7.53 -23.67 4.66
CA ARG A 25 -7.32 -22.65 5.70
C ARG A 25 -6.37 -21.57 5.19
N ILE A 26 -6.78 -20.31 5.31
CA ILE A 26 -6.00 -19.14 4.92
C ILE A 26 -5.25 -18.60 6.12
N ASN A 27 -3.95 -18.37 5.97
CA ASN A 27 -3.11 -17.79 7.02
C ASN A 27 -2.86 -16.30 6.78
N CYS A 28 -2.75 -15.88 5.52
CA CYS A 28 -2.47 -14.50 5.15
C CYS A 28 -2.92 -14.19 3.72
N ALA A 29 -3.20 -12.91 3.41
CA ALA A 29 -3.43 -12.44 2.04
C ALA A 29 -2.86 -11.04 1.82
N LYS A 30 -2.50 -10.71 0.58
CA LYS A 30 -2.09 -9.37 0.12
C LYS A 30 -2.69 -9.04 -1.23
N VAL A 31 -2.97 -7.75 -1.44
CA VAL A 31 -3.22 -7.19 -2.76
C VAL A 31 -1.87 -6.79 -3.36
N TYR A 32 -1.54 -7.29 -4.55
CA TYR A 32 -0.32 -6.88 -5.23
C TYR A 32 -0.51 -5.46 -5.80
N PRO A 33 0.45 -4.54 -5.61
CA PRO A 33 0.24 -3.12 -5.91
C PRO A 33 0.27 -2.76 -7.40
N VAL A 34 0.62 -3.70 -8.28
CA VAL A 34 0.61 -3.49 -9.73
C VAL A 34 -0.46 -4.37 -10.36
N LYS A 35 -1.31 -3.75 -11.18
CA LYS A 35 -2.32 -4.47 -11.96
C LYS A 35 -1.66 -5.29 -13.06
N SER A 36 -2.28 -6.41 -13.40
CA SER A 36 -1.86 -7.18 -14.56
C SER A 36 -2.13 -6.42 -15.88
N PRO A 37 -1.46 -6.78 -16.98
CA PRO A 37 -1.63 -6.09 -18.26
C PRO A 37 -3.07 -6.04 -18.80
N ASN A 38 -3.91 -7.00 -18.41
CA ASN A 38 -5.35 -6.99 -18.72
C ASN A 38 -6.19 -6.15 -17.74
N GLY A 39 -5.57 -5.45 -16.80
CA GLY A 39 -6.25 -4.59 -15.82
C GLY A 39 -6.77 -5.31 -14.58
N SER A 40 -6.51 -6.62 -14.42
CA SER A 40 -6.93 -7.34 -13.20
C SER A 40 -6.14 -6.86 -11.98
N THR A 41 -6.83 -6.80 -10.86
CA THR A 41 -6.21 -6.69 -9.55
C THR A 41 -5.75 -8.08 -9.12
N VAL A 42 -4.50 -8.19 -8.67
CA VAL A 42 -3.91 -9.45 -8.25
C VAL A 42 -4.01 -9.58 -6.73
N ILE A 43 -4.66 -10.65 -6.26
CA ILE A 43 -4.78 -11.00 -4.85
C ILE A 43 -3.99 -12.29 -4.63
N ILE A 44 -3.12 -12.30 -3.62
CA ILE A 44 -2.24 -13.42 -3.29
C ILE A 44 -2.59 -13.86 -1.88
N TYR A 45 -2.82 -15.15 -1.65
CA TYR A 45 -3.06 -15.67 -0.30
C TYR A 45 -2.29 -16.96 -0.05
N GLY A 46 -1.76 -17.07 1.17
CA GLY A 46 -1.04 -18.23 1.67
C GLY A 46 -1.95 -19.13 2.49
N HIS A 47 -1.81 -20.44 2.32
CA HIS A 47 -2.65 -21.46 2.94
C HIS A 47 -1.82 -22.70 3.31
N ASP A 48 -2.50 -23.67 3.93
CA ASP A 48 -1.96 -24.98 4.35
C ASP A 48 -1.17 -25.72 3.25
N THR A 49 -1.67 -25.74 2.02
CA THR A 49 -1.07 -26.48 0.89
C THR A 49 -0.12 -25.65 0.02
N GLY A 50 0.10 -24.36 0.35
CA GLY A 50 1.01 -23.49 -0.38
C GLY A 50 0.48 -22.07 -0.59
N LEU A 51 0.47 -21.61 -1.84
CA LEU A 51 0.12 -20.25 -2.22
C LEU A 51 -0.86 -20.25 -3.39
N THR A 52 -1.86 -19.36 -3.38
CA THR A 52 -2.72 -19.12 -4.53
C THR A 52 -2.64 -17.66 -4.99
N VAL A 53 -2.60 -17.46 -6.30
CA VAL A 53 -2.69 -16.16 -6.97
C VAL A 53 -4.02 -16.05 -7.69
N LEU A 54 -4.77 -14.98 -7.44
CA LEU A 54 -6.05 -14.65 -8.04
C LEU A 54 -5.93 -13.39 -8.90
N TRP A 55 -6.40 -13.45 -10.14
CA TRP A 55 -6.59 -12.27 -11.00
C TRP A 55 -8.07 -11.93 -11.02
N ARG A 56 -8.44 -10.80 -10.41
CA ARG A 56 -9.83 -10.34 -10.27
C ARG A 56 -10.08 -9.07 -11.09
N GLY A 57 -11.17 -9.04 -11.86
CA GLY A 57 -11.53 -7.98 -12.78
C GLY A 57 -10.62 -7.93 -14.01
N GLY A 58 -10.68 -6.84 -14.78
CA GLY A 58 -9.93 -6.71 -16.03
C GLY A 58 -10.53 -7.51 -17.19
N LYS A 59 -9.86 -7.48 -18.34
CA LYS A 59 -10.32 -8.15 -19.56
C LYS A 59 -10.24 -9.67 -19.41
N PRO A 60 -11.29 -10.42 -19.81
CA PRO A 60 -11.29 -11.87 -19.73
C PRO A 60 -10.29 -12.48 -20.73
N LEU A 61 -9.85 -13.71 -20.43
CA LEU A 61 -8.99 -14.48 -21.33
C LEU A 61 -9.82 -14.96 -22.52
N LYS A 62 -9.27 -14.82 -23.73
CA LYS A 62 -9.91 -15.31 -24.96
C LYS A 62 -10.13 -16.81 -24.87
N SER A 63 -11.39 -17.23 -24.94
CA SER A 63 -11.70 -18.66 -24.94
C SER A 63 -11.31 -19.27 -26.29
N THR A 64 -10.43 -20.27 -26.28
CA THR A 64 -10.26 -21.16 -27.45
C THR A 64 -11.41 -22.17 -27.46
N VAL A 65 -12.64 -21.68 -27.59
CA VAL A 65 -13.74 -22.54 -28.02
C VAL A 65 -13.74 -22.42 -29.53
N THR A 66 -13.35 -23.51 -30.20
CA THR A 66 -13.69 -23.77 -31.60
C THR A 66 -15.10 -23.29 -31.85
N SER A 67 -15.23 -22.29 -32.71
CA SER A 67 -16.48 -21.89 -33.35
C SER A 67 -16.99 -23.08 -34.16
N ASN A 68 -17.64 -24.03 -33.48
CA ASN A 68 -18.59 -24.95 -34.05
C ASN A 68 -19.97 -24.31 -34.00
N ASP A 69 -20.08 -23.09 -34.54
CA ASP A 69 -21.33 -22.67 -35.13
C ASP A 69 -21.19 -22.93 -36.62
N ALA A 70 -21.71 -24.09 -37.00
CA ALA A 70 -22.01 -24.44 -38.37
C ALA A 70 -22.95 -23.35 -38.92
N SER A 71 -22.36 -22.35 -39.57
CA SER A 71 -23.08 -21.59 -40.57
C SER A 71 -23.43 -22.56 -41.69
N THR A 72 -24.72 -22.84 -41.77
CA THR A 72 -25.41 -23.48 -42.87
C THR A 72 -24.92 -22.89 -44.20
N GLN A 73 -23.95 -23.54 -44.83
CA GLN A 73 -23.64 -23.29 -46.23
C GLN A 73 -24.81 -23.83 -47.05
N ALA A 74 -25.70 -22.91 -47.42
CA ALA A 74 -26.63 -23.09 -48.52
C ALA A 74 -25.82 -23.47 -49.78
N GLN A 75 -26.19 -24.58 -50.40
CA GLN A 75 -25.76 -24.92 -51.76
C GLN A 75 -26.10 -23.78 -52.72
N PRO A 76 -25.21 -23.48 -53.68
CA PRO A 76 -25.65 -23.07 -55.00
C PRO A 76 -25.15 -24.06 -56.05
N ASN A 77 -26.11 -24.64 -56.76
CA ASN A 77 -25.89 -25.25 -58.07
C ASN A 77 -25.30 -24.21 -59.03
N GLY A 78 -24.23 -24.55 -59.74
CA GLY A 78 -23.71 -23.72 -60.83
C GLY A 78 -22.50 -24.31 -61.52
N ASN A 79 -22.73 -24.94 -62.68
CA ASN A 79 -21.71 -25.19 -63.71
C ASN A 79 -21.03 -23.87 -64.10
N GLN A 80 -19.70 -23.87 -64.25
CA GLN A 80 -19.05 -23.58 -65.55
C GLN A 80 -17.52 -23.69 -65.47
N ASP A 81 -16.99 -24.20 -66.58
CA ASP A 81 -15.59 -24.38 -66.96
C ASP A 81 -14.79 -23.07 -67.01
N ASP A 82 -13.50 -23.25 -66.70
CA ASP A 82 -12.33 -22.73 -67.40
C ASP A 82 -12.24 -21.23 -67.74
N ALA A 83 -11.40 -20.53 -66.96
CA ALA A 83 -10.71 -19.33 -67.42
C ALA A 83 -9.37 -19.18 -66.67
N VAL A 84 -8.32 -19.66 -67.32
CA VAL A 84 -6.95 -19.13 -67.16
C VAL A 84 -6.97 -17.62 -67.34
N MET A 85 -6.21 -16.85 -66.55
CA MET A 85 -5.33 -15.75 -67.00
C MET A 85 -4.67 -14.99 -65.82
N ILE A 86 -3.33 -15.11 -65.83
CA ILE A 86 -2.32 -14.08 -65.54
C ILE A 86 -1.99 -13.79 -64.06
N ILE A 87 -0.88 -14.41 -63.66
CA ILE A 87 0.07 -13.93 -62.66
C ILE A 87 0.90 -12.84 -63.36
N ASP A 88 0.88 -11.62 -62.83
CA ASP A 88 1.89 -10.58 -63.05
C ASP A 88 2.17 -9.93 -61.68
N SER A 89 3.36 -10.20 -61.12
CA SER A 89 4.46 -9.22 -60.97
C SER A 89 4.22 -8.26 -59.79
N ASP A 90 4.78 -8.54 -58.61
CA ASP A 90 6.10 -8.05 -58.12
C ASP A 90 5.96 -6.75 -57.30
N ASP A 91 6.10 -6.87 -55.98
CA ASP A 91 6.90 -5.94 -55.16
C ASP A 91 7.16 -6.59 -53.77
N GLU A 92 8.33 -7.22 -53.65
CA GLU A 92 8.85 -7.74 -52.38
C GLU A 92 9.52 -6.61 -51.59
N ALA A 93 8.74 -5.97 -50.70
CA ALA A 93 9.29 -5.24 -49.58
C ALA A 93 9.33 -6.18 -48.35
N PRO A 94 10.50 -6.48 -47.76
CA PRO A 94 10.52 -7.26 -46.52
C PRO A 94 9.76 -6.48 -45.44
N PRO A 95 8.84 -7.11 -44.69
CA PRO A 95 8.22 -6.44 -43.56
C PRO A 95 9.33 -6.06 -42.59
N VAL A 96 9.47 -4.75 -42.36
CA VAL A 96 10.21 -4.18 -41.24
C VAL A 96 9.82 -4.99 -40.00
N PRO A 97 10.77 -5.65 -39.30
CA PRO A 97 10.41 -6.44 -38.13
C PRO A 97 9.73 -5.49 -37.15
N SER A 98 8.42 -5.68 -37.00
CA SER A 98 7.61 -4.97 -36.03
C SER A 98 8.30 -5.09 -34.69
N SER A 99 8.66 -3.92 -34.13
CA SER A 99 9.16 -3.70 -32.79
C SER A 99 8.76 -4.80 -31.82
N PHE A 100 9.75 -5.44 -31.19
CA PHE A 100 9.65 -6.34 -30.04
C PHE A 100 8.32 -6.24 -29.27
N GLN A 101 7.31 -7.00 -29.70
CA GLN A 101 6.19 -7.33 -28.84
C GLN A 101 6.66 -8.52 -28.00
N PRO A 102 6.78 -8.39 -26.66
CA PRO A 102 6.95 -9.57 -25.83
C PRO A 102 5.74 -10.46 -26.08
N GLN A 103 5.97 -11.65 -26.65
CA GLN A 103 4.92 -12.65 -26.84
C GLN A 103 4.37 -13.01 -25.45
N TYR A 104 3.23 -12.43 -25.10
CA TYR A 104 2.45 -12.85 -23.95
C TYR A 104 1.67 -14.10 -24.36
N ASP A 105 1.80 -15.19 -23.62
CA ASP A 105 1.11 -16.46 -23.88
C ASP A 105 -0.43 -16.37 -23.78
N ALA A 106 -0.99 -15.23 -23.34
CA ALA A 106 -2.40 -15.03 -23.09
C ALA A 106 -2.97 -13.91 -23.98
N GLU A 107 -3.94 -14.27 -24.82
CA GLU A 107 -4.76 -13.34 -25.58
C GLU A 107 -6.00 -12.94 -24.75
N PHE A 108 -6.42 -11.68 -24.83
CA PHE A 108 -7.57 -11.13 -24.10
C PHE A 108 -8.66 -10.72 -25.08
N GLU A 109 -9.92 -10.81 -24.64
CA GLU A 109 -11.04 -10.40 -25.48
C GLU A 109 -11.05 -8.87 -25.69
N PRO A 110 -11.38 -8.41 -26.90
CA PRO A 110 -11.35 -6.98 -27.23
C PRO A 110 -12.54 -6.21 -26.66
N GLU A 111 -13.68 -6.88 -26.44
CA GLU A 111 -14.93 -6.28 -25.98
C GLU A 111 -15.09 -6.37 -24.47
N ASP A 112 -15.59 -5.29 -23.87
CA ASP A 112 -15.98 -5.28 -22.47
C ASP A 112 -17.32 -6.03 -22.33
N GLU A 113 -17.34 -7.14 -21.57
CA GLU A 113 -18.57 -7.90 -21.29
C GLU A 113 -19.67 -6.94 -20.80
N GLU A 114 -20.87 -7.05 -21.38
CA GLU A 114 -22.04 -6.31 -20.92
C GLU A 114 -22.27 -6.58 -19.42
N HIS A 115 -22.33 -5.51 -18.63
CA HIS A 115 -22.47 -5.62 -17.18
C HIS A 115 -23.79 -6.31 -16.82
N ASP A 116 -23.71 -7.55 -16.33
CA ASP A 116 -24.84 -8.29 -15.81
C ASP A 116 -25.26 -7.71 -14.44
N PRO A 117 -26.44 -7.09 -14.31
CA PRO A 117 -26.91 -6.54 -13.05
C PRO A 117 -27.11 -7.61 -11.95
N SER A 118 -27.16 -8.90 -12.31
CA SER A 118 -27.22 -10.01 -11.36
C SER A 118 -25.86 -10.42 -10.79
N GLU A 119 -24.76 -9.99 -11.41
CA GLU A 119 -23.38 -10.21 -10.95
C GLU A 119 -22.67 -8.86 -10.70
N PRO A 120 -23.04 -8.12 -9.62
CA PRO A 120 -22.51 -6.77 -9.33
C PRO A 120 -21.06 -6.79 -8.79
N TYR A 121 -20.29 -7.83 -9.09
CA TYR A 121 -18.91 -8.04 -8.63
C TYR A 121 -17.96 -8.22 -9.79
N LEU A 122 -16.70 -7.81 -9.61
CA LEU A 122 -15.65 -8.09 -10.59
C LEU A 122 -15.38 -9.60 -10.66
N PRO A 123 -15.43 -10.22 -11.85
CA PRO A 123 -15.23 -11.65 -12.00
C PRO A 123 -13.79 -12.05 -11.70
N VAL A 124 -13.57 -13.30 -11.29
CA VAL A 124 -12.22 -13.88 -11.18
C VAL A 124 -11.84 -14.42 -12.55
N VAL A 125 -10.91 -13.73 -13.24
CA VAL A 125 -10.46 -14.08 -14.59
C VAL A 125 -9.66 -15.38 -14.58
N GLN A 126 -8.79 -15.54 -13.60
CA GLN A 126 -7.97 -16.75 -13.44
C GLN A 126 -7.54 -16.91 -11.98
N HIS A 127 -7.32 -18.16 -11.57
CA HIS A 127 -6.62 -18.50 -10.33
C HIS A 127 -5.49 -19.48 -10.61
N LEU A 128 -4.41 -19.40 -9.82
CA LEU A 128 -3.26 -20.26 -9.92
C LEU A 128 -2.88 -20.76 -8.53
N ASP A 129 -3.04 -22.06 -8.31
CA ASP A 129 -2.62 -22.73 -7.08
C ASP A 129 -1.18 -23.23 -7.25
N LEU A 130 -0.30 -22.82 -6.35
CA LEU A 130 1.12 -23.13 -6.34
C LEU A 130 1.40 -23.98 -5.10
N PRO A 131 1.44 -25.31 -5.25
CA PRO A 131 1.76 -26.19 -4.14
C PRO A 131 3.19 -25.94 -3.69
N LEU A 132 3.36 -25.75 -2.39
CA LEU A 132 4.65 -25.63 -1.73
C LEU A 132 4.80 -26.82 -0.77
N PRO A 133 6.05 -27.25 -0.46
CA PRO A 133 6.27 -28.40 0.44
C PRO A 133 5.90 -28.11 1.90
N ALA A 134 5.60 -26.84 2.24
CA ALA A 134 5.25 -26.39 3.57
C ALA A 134 4.16 -25.32 3.51
N GLU A 135 3.41 -25.18 4.60
CA GLU A 135 2.31 -24.22 4.71
C GLU A 135 2.87 -22.79 4.69
N VAL A 136 2.18 -21.86 4.01
CA VAL A 136 2.56 -20.44 3.99
C VAL A 136 1.84 -19.72 5.12
N LEU A 137 2.61 -19.18 6.07
CA LEU A 137 2.05 -18.47 7.24
C LEU A 137 1.99 -16.96 7.05
N HIS A 138 3.04 -16.39 6.45
CA HIS A 138 3.15 -14.95 6.22
C HIS A 138 3.63 -14.67 4.80
N LEU A 139 3.19 -13.55 4.25
CA LEU A 139 3.62 -13.08 2.94
C LEU A 139 3.91 -11.58 2.94
N SER A 140 4.84 -11.18 2.09
CA SER A 140 5.18 -9.78 1.83
C SER A 140 5.32 -9.53 0.33
N VAL A 141 4.95 -8.32 -0.08
CA VAL A 141 5.07 -7.81 -1.45
C VAL A 141 5.76 -6.45 -1.39
N PRO A 142 6.58 -6.07 -2.39
CA PRO A 142 7.22 -4.77 -2.42
C PRO A 142 6.16 -3.67 -2.55
N ARG A 143 6.32 -2.54 -1.84
CA ARG A 143 5.43 -1.38 -1.97
C ARG A 143 5.80 -0.57 -3.20
N LEU A 144 5.04 -0.68 -4.28
CA LEU A 144 5.35 0.00 -5.54
C LEU A 144 4.55 1.31 -5.63
N PRO A 145 5.18 2.48 -5.88
CA PRO A 145 4.44 3.72 -6.04
C PRO A 145 3.61 3.66 -7.33
N PRO A 146 2.47 4.38 -7.41
CA PRO A 146 1.65 4.40 -8.61
C PRO A 146 2.51 4.82 -9.81
N SER A 147 2.39 4.09 -10.93
CA SER A 147 3.14 4.38 -12.15
C SER A 147 2.76 5.75 -12.69
N ASN A 148 3.67 6.72 -12.61
CA ASN A 148 3.52 7.99 -13.31
C ASN A 148 4.10 7.83 -14.73
N PRO A 149 3.28 7.87 -15.79
CA PRO A 149 3.77 7.70 -17.16
C PRO A 149 4.80 8.77 -17.56
N LEU A 150 4.81 9.93 -16.89
CA LEU A 150 5.72 11.04 -17.16
C LEU A 150 7.12 10.88 -16.53
N ARG A 151 7.31 9.93 -15.61
CA ARG A 151 8.59 9.67 -14.91
C ARG A 151 8.95 8.19 -14.91
N SER A 152 8.91 7.59 -16.08
CA SER A 152 9.07 6.15 -16.28
C SER A 152 10.53 5.69 -16.12
N GLY A 153 10.79 4.78 -15.17
CA GLY A 153 11.88 3.80 -15.28
C GLY A 153 13.15 3.99 -14.44
N GLU A 154 13.49 5.18 -13.95
CA GLU A 154 14.84 5.39 -13.38
C GLU A 154 15.05 4.85 -11.95
N ASN A 155 14.00 4.66 -11.16
CA ASN A 155 14.12 4.33 -9.73
C ASN A 155 13.48 2.98 -9.32
N ARG A 156 13.18 2.11 -10.29
CA ARG A 156 12.50 0.84 -10.03
C ARG A 156 13.12 -0.32 -10.83
N PRO A 157 13.35 -1.48 -10.20
CA PRO A 157 13.73 -2.71 -10.90
C PRO A 157 12.73 -3.11 -11.99
N THR A 158 13.22 -3.49 -13.16
CA THR A 158 12.40 -3.92 -14.33
C THR A 158 11.56 -5.16 -14.03
N ILE A 159 12.03 -6.05 -13.14
CA ILE A 159 11.31 -7.26 -12.72
C ILE A 159 9.90 -6.96 -12.21
N PHE A 160 9.69 -5.85 -11.49
CA PHE A 160 8.39 -5.50 -10.92
C PHE A 160 7.36 -5.03 -11.95
N ILE A 161 7.79 -4.72 -13.18
CA ILE A 161 6.90 -4.33 -14.28
C ILE A 161 6.30 -5.57 -14.96
N ARG A 162 7.04 -6.69 -14.94
CA ARG A 162 6.70 -7.90 -15.72
C ARG A 162 6.29 -9.09 -14.83
N LYS A 163 6.77 -9.11 -13.60
CA LYS A 163 6.58 -10.22 -12.66
C LYS A 163 5.93 -9.74 -11.36
N ILE A 164 5.10 -10.61 -10.79
CA ILE A 164 4.71 -10.61 -9.39
C ILE A 164 5.92 -11.09 -8.61
N VAL A 165 6.48 -10.26 -7.73
CA VAL A 165 7.58 -10.66 -6.83
C VAL A 165 7.08 -10.61 -5.40
N LEU A 166 7.22 -11.71 -4.69
CA LEU A 166 6.77 -11.82 -3.31
C LEU A 166 7.74 -12.65 -2.48
N SER A 167 7.65 -12.51 -1.16
CA SER A 167 8.36 -13.38 -0.21
C SER A 167 7.38 -14.04 0.73
N VAL A 168 7.65 -15.29 1.08
CA VAL A 168 6.82 -16.11 1.96
C VAL A 168 7.64 -16.70 3.10
N ALA A 169 7.05 -16.79 4.29
CA ALA A 169 7.58 -17.56 5.41
C ALA A 169 6.74 -18.82 5.58
N CYS A 170 7.42 -19.95 5.71
CA CYS A 170 6.83 -21.27 5.72
C CYS A 170 6.99 -21.98 7.08
N THR A 171 6.16 -22.98 7.35
CA THR A 171 6.20 -23.79 8.59
C THR A 171 7.47 -24.63 8.73
N ASP A 172 8.20 -24.87 7.64
CA ASP A 172 9.50 -25.56 7.62
C ASP A 172 10.68 -24.66 8.02
N CYS A 173 10.39 -23.50 8.62
CA CYS A 173 11.36 -22.47 9.02
C CYS A 173 12.08 -21.77 7.84
N THR A 174 11.68 -22.06 6.60
CA THR A 174 12.29 -21.43 5.42
C THR A 174 11.59 -20.12 5.04
N ILE A 175 12.35 -19.25 4.38
CA ILE A 175 11.82 -18.07 3.70
C ILE A 175 12.12 -18.21 2.22
N ARG A 176 11.12 -17.99 1.38
CA ARG A 176 11.26 -18.17 -0.08
C ARG A 176 10.84 -16.91 -0.79
N VAL A 177 11.59 -16.54 -1.83
CA VAL A 177 11.24 -15.49 -2.78
C VAL A 177 10.67 -16.16 -4.01
N ILE A 178 9.48 -15.74 -4.41
CA ILE A 178 8.79 -16.28 -5.57
C ILE A 178 8.57 -15.13 -6.55
N ALA A 179 8.99 -15.33 -7.79
CA ALA A 179 8.70 -14.43 -8.90
C ALA A 179 7.86 -15.17 -9.94
N LEU A 180 6.72 -14.60 -10.36
CA LEU A 180 5.79 -15.19 -11.31
C LEU A 180 5.43 -14.18 -12.40
N PRO A 181 5.06 -14.56 -13.62
CA PRO A 181 4.53 -13.63 -14.60
C PRO A 181 3.34 -12.84 -14.04
N LEU A 182 3.32 -11.53 -14.30
CA LEU A 182 2.23 -10.66 -13.89
C LEU A 182 0.95 -10.92 -14.70
N THR A 183 1.11 -11.37 -15.94
CA THR A 183 0.02 -11.81 -16.82
C THR A 183 -0.52 -13.16 -16.36
N PRO A 184 -1.85 -13.35 -16.24
CA PRO A 184 -2.43 -14.65 -15.89
C PRO A 184 -2.05 -15.73 -16.91
N PRO A 185 -1.85 -16.99 -16.48
CA PRO A 185 -1.56 -18.09 -17.40
C PRO A 185 -2.79 -18.40 -18.27
N SER A 186 -2.54 -18.71 -19.56
CA SER A 186 -3.59 -19.10 -20.49
C SER A 186 -4.28 -20.40 -20.07
N ALA A 187 -5.55 -20.57 -20.48
CA ALA A 187 -6.33 -21.77 -20.16
C ALA A 187 -5.65 -23.06 -20.67
N ALA A 188 -5.05 -23.00 -21.86
CA ALA A 188 -4.29 -24.10 -22.46
C ALA A 188 -3.03 -24.45 -21.65
N ARG A 189 -2.34 -23.45 -21.09
CA ARG A 189 -1.17 -23.70 -20.23
C ARG A 189 -1.57 -24.31 -18.89
N LYS A 190 -2.70 -23.89 -18.31
CA LYS A 190 -3.23 -24.44 -17.05
C LYS A 190 -3.73 -25.88 -17.18
N SER A 191 -4.28 -26.28 -18.33
CA SER A 191 -4.79 -27.65 -18.54
C SER A 191 -3.70 -28.69 -18.77
N ARG A 192 -2.47 -28.27 -19.10
CA ARG A 192 -1.34 -29.18 -19.29
C ARG A 192 -0.76 -29.60 -17.94
N GLN A 193 -0.98 -30.86 -17.57
CA GLN A 193 -0.38 -31.47 -16.38
C GLN A 193 1.11 -31.72 -16.65
N VAL A 194 2.00 -31.25 -15.77
CA VAL A 194 3.45 -31.43 -15.93
C VAL A 194 4.10 -31.92 -14.64
N ALA A 195 5.00 -32.88 -14.79
CA ALA A 195 5.90 -33.34 -13.74
C ALA A 195 7.02 -32.30 -13.54
N GLY A 196 7.14 -31.73 -12.34
CA GLY A 196 8.15 -30.73 -12.00
C GLY A 196 7.63 -29.69 -11.00
N SER A 197 8.45 -28.67 -10.71
CA SER A 197 8.01 -27.54 -9.88
C SER A 197 6.91 -26.76 -10.60
N ALA A 198 5.73 -26.64 -9.96
CA ALA A 198 4.59 -25.89 -10.51
C ALA A 198 4.99 -24.44 -10.84
N ILE A 199 5.82 -23.82 -9.99
CA ILE A 199 6.30 -22.44 -10.18
C ILE A 199 7.07 -22.33 -11.50
N SER A 200 8.04 -23.21 -11.74
CA SER A 200 8.83 -23.20 -12.98
C SER A 200 7.97 -23.50 -14.20
N PHE A 201 6.99 -24.40 -14.07
CA PHE A 201 6.06 -24.72 -15.16
C PHE A 201 5.26 -23.48 -15.62
N PHE A 202 4.87 -22.61 -14.69
CA PHE A 202 4.20 -21.34 -15.01
C PHE A 202 5.15 -20.18 -15.31
N GLY A 203 6.44 -20.47 -15.58
CA GLY A 203 7.43 -19.44 -15.95
C GLY A 203 7.87 -18.59 -14.75
N GLY A 204 7.67 -19.12 -13.55
CA GLY A 204 8.13 -18.52 -12.32
C GLY A 204 9.49 -19.03 -11.87
N GLU A 205 10.09 -18.28 -10.95
CA GLU A 205 11.35 -18.58 -10.31
C GLU A 205 11.12 -18.62 -8.80
N GLN A 206 11.81 -19.54 -8.11
CA GLN A 206 11.80 -19.63 -6.66
C GLN A 206 13.24 -19.62 -6.14
N LEU A 207 13.48 -18.84 -5.10
CA LEU A 207 14.75 -18.79 -4.38
C LEU A 207 14.50 -18.99 -2.88
N GLU A 208 15.12 -20.00 -2.30
CA GLU A 208 15.11 -20.20 -0.85
C GLU A 208 16.23 -19.38 -0.20
N LEU A 209 15.88 -18.62 0.83
CA LEU A 209 16.82 -17.77 1.55
C LEU A 209 17.43 -18.52 2.72
N ALA A 210 18.74 -18.38 2.89
CA ALA A 210 19.46 -18.77 4.08
C ALA A 210 19.23 -20.23 4.53
N SER A 211 19.08 -21.20 3.63
CA SER A 211 18.77 -22.60 3.96
C SER A 211 19.58 -23.20 5.12
N GLN A 212 20.87 -22.86 5.25
CA GLN A 212 21.75 -23.31 6.34
C GLN A 212 21.97 -22.27 7.47
N HIS A 213 21.68 -21.00 7.23
CA HIS A 213 21.97 -19.88 8.13
C HIS A 213 20.70 -19.10 8.52
N GLY A 214 19.54 -19.70 8.28
CA GLY A 214 18.24 -19.10 8.41
C GLY A 214 17.68 -19.25 9.82
N HIS A 215 16.37 -19.14 9.92
CA HIS A 215 15.67 -19.34 11.18
C HIS A 215 15.72 -20.82 11.60
N GLN A 216 15.91 -21.06 12.90
CA GLN A 216 15.79 -22.39 13.52
C GLN A 216 14.40 -22.63 14.11
N SER A 217 13.55 -21.61 14.15
CA SER A 217 12.13 -21.72 14.45
C SER A 217 11.28 -21.09 13.34
N ILE A 218 9.98 -21.34 13.38
CA ILE A 218 9.04 -20.76 12.43
C ILE A 218 9.14 -19.21 12.47
N PRO A 219 9.37 -18.52 11.34
CA PRO A 219 9.36 -17.07 11.28
C PRO A 219 7.96 -16.52 11.54
N ASP A 220 7.85 -15.54 12.44
CA ASP A 220 6.60 -14.92 12.86
C ASP A 220 6.14 -13.77 11.94
N ASN A 221 7.07 -13.19 11.16
CA ASN A 221 6.74 -12.15 10.18
C ASN A 221 7.89 -11.92 9.19
N LEU A 222 7.57 -11.25 8.07
CA LEU A 222 8.54 -10.80 7.09
C LEU A 222 8.12 -9.50 6.39
N SER A 223 9.11 -8.74 5.93
CA SER A 223 8.92 -7.50 5.16
C SER A 223 9.96 -7.41 4.05
N MET A 224 9.59 -6.79 2.92
CA MET A 224 10.50 -6.60 1.80
C MET A 224 10.48 -5.19 1.22
N THR A 225 11.63 -4.75 0.70
CA THR A 225 11.82 -3.50 -0.04
C THR A 225 12.97 -3.66 -1.03
N TRP A 226 13.26 -2.68 -1.87
CA TRP A 226 14.39 -2.72 -2.82
C TRP A 226 15.26 -1.47 -2.70
N THR A 227 16.52 -1.60 -3.09
CA THR A 227 17.50 -0.52 -3.09
C THR A 227 18.46 -0.66 -4.27
N SER A 228 19.01 0.46 -4.74
CA SER A 228 20.10 0.43 -5.73
C SER A 228 21.43 0.18 -5.02
N ARG A 229 22.36 -0.52 -5.68
CA ARG A 229 23.74 -0.67 -5.16
C ARG A 229 24.57 0.59 -5.35
N GLN A 230 24.10 1.54 -6.15
CA GLN A 230 24.78 2.81 -6.35
C GLN A 230 24.62 3.71 -5.11
N PRO A 231 25.68 4.40 -4.66
CA PRO A 231 25.58 5.35 -3.58
C PRO A 231 24.56 6.44 -3.90
N LEU A 232 23.62 6.67 -2.98
CA LEU A 232 22.68 7.78 -3.08
C LEU A 232 23.46 9.10 -3.14
N PRO A 233 23.20 9.98 -4.13
CA PRO A 233 23.85 11.29 -4.17
C PRO A 233 23.44 12.10 -2.93
N ALA A 234 24.43 12.60 -2.18
CA ALA A 234 24.29 13.30 -0.90
C ALA A 234 23.53 14.66 -0.94
N ALA A 235 22.81 14.96 -2.02
CA ALA A 235 22.23 16.28 -2.30
C ALA A 235 20.70 16.26 -2.50
N ARG A 236 20.00 15.19 -2.13
CA ARG A 236 18.53 15.11 -2.19
C ARG A 236 17.90 14.92 -0.80
N ASP A 237 18.44 15.61 0.19
CA ASP A 237 17.86 15.70 1.55
C ASP A 237 16.64 16.62 1.63
N LEU A 238 16.19 17.19 0.51
CA LEU A 238 14.93 17.93 0.46
C LEU A 238 13.83 16.97 -0.01
N ASP A 239 12.96 16.58 0.92
CA ASP A 239 11.59 16.21 0.52
C ASP A 239 11.08 17.41 -0.32
N PRO A 240 10.52 17.21 -1.53
CA PRO A 240 9.97 18.33 -2.33
C PRO A 240 8.79 19.06 -1.65
N TYR A 241 8.48 18.70 -0.41
CA TYR A 241 7.44 19.26 0.44
C TYR A 241 7.99 20.15 1.58
N ASP A 242 9.31 20.25 1.73
CA ASP A 242 9.96 21.10 2.76
C ASP A 242 10.49 22.43 2.16
N GLU A 243 10.18 22.77 0.91
CA GLU A 243 10.65 23.99 0.23
C GLU A 243 9.81 25.26 0.50
N GLU A 244 8.70 25.20 1.25
CA GLU A 244 7.80 26.36 1.42
C GLU A 244 8.23 27.37 2.52
N ASP A 245 9.29 27.12 3.30
CA ASP A 245 9.69 28.01 4.42
C ASP A 245 11.11 28.61 4.29
N ALA A 246 11.72 28.58 3.11
CA ALA A 246 13.08 29.09 2.89
C ALA A 246 13.14 30.38 2.04
N ASP A 247 12.25 31.33 2.32
CA ASP A 247 12.43 32.73 1.90
C ASP A 247 12.96 33.56 3.08
N ASP A 248 14.02 34.32 2.83
CA ASP A 248 14.75 35.23 3.73
C ASP A 248 15.85 34.64 4.65
N ALA A 249 16.95 34.18 4.06
CA ALA A 249 18.29 34.41 4.65
C ALA A 249 19.39 34.46 3.57
N ASP A 250 19.84 35.68 3.30
CA ASP A 250 21.03 36.04 2.55
C ASP A 250 22.29 35.33 3.09
N SER A 251 22.98 34.56 2.23
CA SER A 251 24.44 34.66 2.04
C SER A 251 24.92 33.69 0.97
N GLY A 252 25.11 34.22 -0.24
CA GLY A 252 25.78 33.52 -1.32
C GLY A 252 27.25 33.23 -0.99
N ARG A 253 27.66 31.96 -1.07
CA ARG A 253 29.05 31.51 -1.31
C ARG A 253 29.20 29.98 -1.40
N SER A 254 28.41 29.27 -2.20
CA SER A 254 28.71 27.83 -2.46
C SER A 254 28.16 27.19 -3.76
N SER A 255 27.95 27.94 -4.86
CA SER A 255 27.43 27.32 -6.11
C SER A 255 28.43 27.15 -7.26
N ARG A 256 29.72 27.44 -7.07
CA ARG A 256 30.72 27.33 -8.16
C ARG A 256 31.40 25.95 -8.28
N ALA A 257 31.35 25.10 -7.26
CA ALA A 257 31.94 23.74 -7.32
C ALA A 257 31.01 22.68 -7.94
N ALA A 258 29.74 23.01 -8.20
CA ALA A 258 28.75 22.07 -8.73
C ALA A 258 28.62 22.07 -10.26
N ARG A 259 29.24 23.03 -10.96
CA ARG A 259 29.12 23.17 -12.43
C ARG A 259 30.20 22.47 -13.25
N ASP A 260 31.28 21.97 -12.63
CA ASP A 260 32.41 21.33 -13.34
C ASP A 260 32.44 19.79 -13.28
N ARG A 261 31.37 19.15 -12.78
CA ARG A 261 31.25 17.66 -12.79
C ARG A 261 30.20 17.11 -13.76
N SER A 262 29.53 17.95 -14.53
CA SER A 262 28.46 17.57 -15.46
C SER A 262 28.94 17.23 -16.88
N ARG A 263 30.23 16.94 -17.09
CA ARG A 263 30.78 16.62 -18.43
C ARG A 263 31.59 15.33 -18.54
N SER A 264 31.52 14.43 -17.56
CA SER A 264 32.07 13.07 -17.73
C SER A 264 31.28 12.03 -16.94
N ARG A 265 30.16 11.57 -17.49
CA ARG A 265 29.58 10.26 -17.19
C ARG A 265 28.71 9.83 -18.36
N ASP A 266 29.36 9.69 -19.51
CA ASP A 266 28.97 8.73 -20.53
C ASP A 266 29.36 7.34 -20.01
N SER A 267 28.55 6.83 -19.10
CA SER A 267 28.42 5.39 -18.88
C SER A 267 26.96 5.17 -18.52
N SER A 268 26.26 4.47 -19.40
CA SER A 268 25.06 3.72 -19.06
C SER A 268 25.42 2.64 -18.04
N ASP A 269 25.91 3.04 -16.85
CA ASP A 269 26.23 2.15 -15.74
C ASP A 269 24.92 1.54 -15.25
N MET A 270 24.62 0.40 -15.87
CA MET A 270 23.61 -0.57 -15.54
C MET A 270 23.37 -0.62 -14.03
N GLN A 271 22.27 -0.01 -13.60
CA GLN A 271 21.96 0.12 -12.18
C GLN A 271 21.53 -1.24 -11.62
N GLU A 272 22.44 -1.91 -10.90
CA GLU A 272 22.14 -3.14 -10.19
C GLU A 272 21.24 -2.86 -8.97
N TRP A 273 20.24 -3.72 -8.80
CA TRP A 273 19.24 -3.61 -7.74
C TRP A 273 19.38 -4.75 -6.74
N ASP A 274 19.20 -4.44 -5.47
CA ASP A 274 19.09 -5.43 -4.40
C ASP A 274 17.68 -5.41 -3.80
N LEU A 275 17.09 -6.58 -3.65
CA LEU A 275 15.91 -6.81 -2.85
C LEU A 275 16.34 -7.08 -1.40
N LEU A 276 15.88 -6.23 -0.48
CA LEU A 276 16.08 -6.37 0.95
C LEU A 276 14.89 -7.11 1.55
N ILE A 277 15.16 -8.19 2.28
CA ILE A 277 14.13 -8.99 2.95
C ILE A 277 14.51 -9.08 4.41
N ALA A 278 13.63 -8.63 5.28
CA ALA A 278 13.75 -8.75 6.72
C ALA A 278 12.75 -9.78 7.22
N SER A 279 13.18 -10.60 8.18
CA SER A 279 12.34 -11.61 8.82
C SER A 279 12.68 -11.75 10.29
N HIS A 280 11.71 -12.12 11.11
CA HIS A 280 11.97 -12.39 12.51
C HIS A 280 11.31 -13.67 13.00
N SER A 281 11.90 -14.25 14.04
CA SER A 281 11.35 -15.38 14.78
C SER A 281 11.47 -15.16 16.29
N SER A 282 10.80 -16.02 17.05
CA SER A 282 10.83 -16.02 18.51
C SER A 282 12.04 -16.77 19.11
N GLU A 283 13.04 -17.11 18.30
CA GLU A 283 14.29 -17.74 18.75
C GLU A 283 15.01 -16.91 19.82
N ALA A 284 15.46 -17.58 20.89
CA ALA A 284 16.11 -16.95 22.03
C ALA A 284 15.30 -15.77 22.60
N THR A 285 15.79 -14.54 22.48
CA THR A 285 15.12 -13.30 22.91
C THR A 285 14.41 -12.59 21.75
N GLY A 286 14.28 -13.25 20.60
CA GLY A 286 13.88 -12.69 19.31
C GLY A 286 15.07 -12.58 18.37
N LEU A 287 14.94 -13.11 17.16
CA LEU A 287 15.97 -13.08 16.12
C LEU A 287 15.46 -12.29 14.92
N LEU A 288 16.24 -11.32 14.44
CA LEU A 288 16.02 -10.57 13.22
C LEU A 288 17.10 -10.91 12.19
N ILE A 289 16.69 -11.36 11.01
CA ILE A 289 17.55 -11.69 9.88
C ILE A 289 17.25 -10.73 8.73
N ILE A 290 18.29 -10.21 8.08
CA ILE A 290 18.16 -9.38 6.88
C ILE A 290 18.98 -10.02 5.76
N SER A 291 18.30 -10.37 4.68
CA SER A 291 18.87 -10.98 3.48
C SER A 291 18.84 -9.98 2.32
N ARG A 292 19.88 -10.01 1.49
CA ARG A 292 19.98 -9.22 0.27
C ARG A 292 19.99 -10.17 -0.92
N VAL A 293 19.02 -10.02 -1.81
CA VAL A 293 18.90 -10.81 -3.04
C VAL A 293 19.21 -9.88 -4.21
N LEU A 294 20.14 -10.27 -5.07
CA LEU A 294 20.45 -9.50 -6.26
C LEU A 294 19.29 -9.61 -7.27
N LEU A 295 18.90 -8.49 -7.85
CA LEU A 295 17.95 -8.41 -8.95
C LEU A 295 18.72 -7.98 -10.21
N PRO A 296 19.12 -8.94 -11.07
CA PRO A 296 19.77 -8.62 -12.32
C PRO A 296 18.82 -7.87 -13.26
N LEU A 297 19.40 -7.14 -14.21
CA LEU A 297 18.65 -6.29 -15.13
C LEU A 297 17.79 -7.05 -16.14
N ASP A 298 18.08 -8.34 -16.33
CA ASP A 298 17.30 -9.25 -17.18
C ASP A 298 15.89 -9.53 -16.63
N GLY A 299 15.61 -9.15 -15.38
CA GLY A 299 14.33 -9.38 -14.73
C GLY A 299 14.14 -10.80 -14.19
N SER A 300 15.24 -11.52 -13.96
CA SER A 300 15.26 -12.80 -13.24
C SER A 300 15.55 -12.64 -11.74
N LEU A 301 15.30 -13.68 -10.95
CA LEU A 301 15.83 -13.84 -9.60
C LEU A 301 17.23 -14.45 -9.67
N SER A 302 18.15 -13.97 -8.84
CA SER A 302 19.48 -14.57 -8.72
C SER A 302 19.39 -16.05 -8.31
N SER A 303 20.10 -16.93 -9.00
CA SER A 303 20.11 -18.39 -8.74
C SER A 303 21.10 -18.85 -7.66
N GLY A 304 21.86 -17.92 -7.06
CA GLY A 304 22.89 -18.23 -6.06
C GLY A 304 22.33 -18.44 -4.64
N GLN A 305 23.08 -19.16 -3.81
CA GLN A 305 22.77 -19.30 -2.39
C GLN A 305 22.84 -17.93 -1.70
N VAL A 306 21.73 -17.50 -1.11
CA VAL A 306 21.66 -16.23 -0.37
C VAL A 306 21.97 -16.48 1.10
N VAL A 307 23.06 -15.89 1.58
CA VAL A 307 23.44 -15.87 3.00
C VAL A 307 22.87 -14.60 3.64
N PRO A 308 22.44 -14.64 4.91
CA PRO A 308 22.05 -13.44 5.65
C PRO A 308 23.13 -12.36 5.58
N SER A 309 22.71 -11.15 5.19
CA SER A 309 23.60 -9.99 5.23
C SER A 309 23.81 -9.48 6.66
N GLN A 310 22.77 -9.59 7.50
CA GLN A 310 22.80 -9.17 8.90
C GLN A 310 21.93 -10.09 9.75
N VAL A 311 22.42 -10.40 10.95
CA VAL A 311 21.69 -11.15 11.98
C VAL A 311 21.77 -10.35 13.28
N ARG A 312 20.63 -10.15 13.94
CA ARG A 312 20.48 -9.29 15.13
C ARG A 312 19.58 -9.95 16.15
N TYR A 313 20.03 -10.02 17.40
CA TYR A 313 19.20 -10.43 18.53
C TYR A 313 18.41 -9.23 19.08
N LEU A 314 17.12 -9.43 19.28
CA LEU A 314 16.20 -8.45 19.87
C LEU A 314 16.18 -8.61 21.40
N ARG A 315 15.62 -7.62 22.11
CA ARG A 315 15.47 -7.74 23.58
C ARG A 315 14.23 -8.54 23.96
N SER A 316 13.25 -8.58 23.06
CA SER A 316 12.04 -9.39 23.14
C SER A 316 11.65 -9.77 21.70
N PRO A 317 10.97 -10.91 21.50
CA PRO A 317 10.40 -11.26 20.21
C PRO A 317 9.56 -10.12 19.65
N ALA A 318 9.75 -9.85 18.35
CA ALA A 318 8.91 -8.91 17.63
C ALA A 318 7.53 -9.51 17.38
N VAL A 319 6.52 -8.64 17.30
CA VAL A 319 5.17 -8.96 16.80
C VAL A 319 4.99 -8.51 15.36
N ARG A 320 5.75 -7.48 14.94
CA ARG A 320 5.69 -6.95 13.59
C ARG A 320 7.02 -6.35 13.18
N ILE A 321 7.38 -6.54 11.91
CA ILE A 321 8.39 -5.74 11.22
C ILE A 321 7.82 -5.15 9.93
N ALA A 322 8.31 -3.97 9.56
CA ALA A 322 7.89 -3.33 8.31
C ALA A 322 8.98 -2.37 7.80
N PHE A 323 9.41 -2.52 6.55
CA PHE A 323 10.16 -1.46 5.88
C PHE A 323 9.31 -0.20 5.70
N SER A 324 9.98 0.95 5.64
CA SER A 324 9.35 2.25 5.40
C SER A 324 8.48 2.21 4.14
N PRO A 325 7.33 2.89 4.13
CA PRO A 325 6.49 3.00 2.94
C PRO A 325 7.11 3.89 1.86
N THR A 326 8.17 4.64 2.18
CA THR A 326 8.96 5.36 1.18
C THR A 326 9.73 4.39 0.30
N THR A 327 9.99 4.80 -0.93
CA THR A 327 10.63 3.94 -1.94
C THR A 327 11.94 4.57 -2.37
N TYR A 328 12.85 3.77 -2.92
CA TYR A 328 14.09 4.32 -3.47
C TYR A 328 13.77 5.45 -4.48
N PRO A 329 14.46 6.60 -4.46
CA PRO A 329 15.76 6.87 -3.82
C PRO A 329 15.72 7.55 -2.44
N TYR A 330 14.56 7.68 -1.78
CA TYR A 330 14.51 8.36 -0.47
C TYR A 330 15.41 7.65 0.55
N HIS A 331 16.29 8.35 1.28
CA HIS A 331 17.18 7.73 2.27
C HIS A 331 16.46 6.84 3.31
N ARG A 332 15.18 7.13 3.59
CA ARG A 332 14.34 6.40 4.55
C ARG A 332 13.80 5.06 4.03
N HIS A 333 13.89 4.76 2.73
CA HIS A 333 13.24 3.59 2.11
C HIS A 333 13.63 2.24 2.74
N ALA A 334 14.87 2.13 3.23
CA ALA A 334 15.38 0.91 3.85
C ALA A 334 15.20 0.88 5.38
N ARG A 335 14.69 1.95 6.00
CA ARG A 335 14.43 1.96 7.45
C ARG A 335 13.38 0.89 7.78
N LEU A 336 13.69 0.08 8.77
CA LEU A 336 12.89 -1.05 9.23
C LEU A 336 12.31 -0.73 10.61
N LEU A 337 10.99 -0.80 10.71
CA LEU A 337 10.26 -0.80 11.98
C LEU A 337 10.34 -2.18 12.61
N VAL A 338 10.61 -2.25 13.91
CA VAL A 338 10.63 -3.48 14.69
C VAL A 338 9.79 -3.25 15.95
N ALA A 339 8.61 -3.87 16.01
CA ALA A 339 7.70 -3.76 17.15
C ALA A 339 7.86 -4.99 18.05
N GLU A 340 8.39 -4.80 19.25
CA GLU A 340 8.60 -5.84 20.26
C GLU A 340 7.36 -6.05 21.14
N ARG A 341 7.04 -7.31 21.46
CA ARG A 341 5.86 -7.67 22.27
C ARG A 341 5.82 -6.99 23.64
N THR A 342 6.97 -6.65 24.21
CA THR A 342 7.13 -6.00 25.52
C THR A 342 6.83 -4.49 25.52
N GLY A 343 6.27 -3.93 24.44
CA GLY A 343 5.87 -2.53 24.42
C GLY A 343 6.97 -1.57 23.95
N ALA A 344 7.93 -2.07 23.16
CA ALA A 344 8.96 -1.23 22.55
C ALA A 344 8.85 -1.29 21.03
N VAL A 345 8.93 -0.15 20.36
CA VAL A 345 9.05 -0.05 18.91
C VAL A 345 10.38 0.58 18.57
N ARG A 346 11.13 -0.01 17.67
CA ARG A 346 12.46 0.48 17.27
C ARG A 346 12.54 0.70 15.78
N VAL A 347 13.39 1.64 15.39
CA VAL A 347 13.71 1.90 13.99
C VAL A 347 15.14 1.47 13.75
N TYR A 348 15.34 0.58 12.78
CA TYR A 348 16.64 0.07 12.37
C TYR A 348 16.93 0.50 10.94
N ASP A 349 18.13 0.97 10.66
CA ASP A 349 18.58 1.23 9.29
C ASP A 349 19.64 0.18 8.92
N PRO A 350 19.35 -0.77 8.02
CA PRO A 350 20.30 -1.78 7.59
C PRO A 350 21.39 -1.22 6.66
N LEU A 351 21.15 -0.09 5.99
CA LEU A 351 22.09 0.49 5.03
C LEU A 351 23.00 1.55 5.65
N SER A 352 22.70 1.99 6.87
CA SER A 352 23.55 2.91 7.62
C SER A 352 24.97 2.35 7.79
N SER A 353 25.96 3.11 7.32
CA SER A 353 27.36 2.82 7.58
C SER A 353 27.67 3.14 9.05
N THR A 354 28.05 2.13 9.82
CA THR A 354 28.53 2.36 11.19
C THR A 354 29.81 3.19 11.12
N SER A 355 29.71 4.51 11.29
CA SER A 355 30.86 5.37 11.49
C SER A 355 31.55 4.91 12.77
N ARG A 356 32.62 4.11 12.63
CA ARG A 356 33.55 3.91 13.73
C ARG A 356 34.03 5.32 14.09
N ARG A 357 33.71 5.78 15.30
CA ARG A 357 34.31 7.00 15.86
C ARG A 357 35.80 6.98 15.50
N PRO A 358 36.36 8.05 14.90
CA PRO A 358 37.77 8.09 14.64
C PRO A 358 38.46 7.97 16.00
N GLN A 359 39.05 6.81 16.29
CA GLN A 359 40.05 6.73 17.33
C GLN A 359 41.15 7.70 16.90
N SER A 360 41.28 8.79 17.65
CA SER A 360 42.44 9.65 17.55
C SER A 360 43.69 8.78 17.68
N SER A 361 44.64 8.98 16.75
CA SER A 361 45.97 8.36 16.66
C SER A 361 46.05 6.95 16.06
N SER A 362 46.07 6.87 14.74
CA SER A 362 47.21 6.28 14.01
C SER A 362 47.03 6.54 12.51
N ARG A 363 48.05 7.13 11.90
CA ARG A 363 48.12 7.35 10.44
C ARG A 363 48.29 6.00 9.75
N SER A 364 47.20 5.39 9.31
CA SER A 364 47.24 4.40 8.23
C SER A 364 46.19 4.76 7.20
N ASN A 365 46.69 5.25 6.06
CA ASN A 365 45.92 5.59 4.88
C ASN A 365 45.43 4.29 4.22
N THR A 366 44.31 3.73 4.69
CA THR A 366 43.66 2.59 4.04
C THR A 366 42.35 3.06 3.42
N SER A 367 42.36 3.02 2.09
CA SER A 367 41.25 3.22 1.16
C SER A 367 39.91 2.67 1.66
N PHE A 368 38.85 3.46 1.46
CA PHE A 368 37.45 3.03 1.50
C PHE A 368 37.31 1.70 0.74
N ASN A 369 36.86 0.65 1.41
CA ASN A 369 36.45 -0.59 0.75
C ASN A 369 34.93 -0.55 0.55
N PRO A 370 34.42 -0.27 -0.68
CA PRO A 370 32.98 -0.23 -0.96
C PRO A 370 32.29 -1.61 -0.87
N GLN A 371 33.03 -2.69 -0.62
CA GLN A 371 32.50 -4.04 -0.40
C GLN A 371 32.29 -4.42 1.07
N ALA A 372 32.66 -3.57 2.04
CA ALA A 372 32.33 -3.85 3.44
C ALA A 372 30.80 -3.71 3.64
N ALA A 373 30.12 -4.82 3.94
CA ALA A 373 28.69 -4.81 4.19
C ALA A 373 28.35 -3.78 5.29
N PRO A 374 27.35 -2.88 5.07
CA PRO A 374 26.97 -1.91 6.09
C PRO A 374 26.57 -2.65 7.37
N GLY A 375 27.13 -2.21 8.50
CA GLY A 375 26.88 -2.80 9.82
C GLY A 375 25.49 -2.51 10.38
N GLY A 376 24.73 -1.64 9.71
CA GLY A 376 23.43 -1.14 10.15
C GLY A 376 23.48 -0.37 11.48
N SER A 377 22.42 0.36 11.78
CA SER A 377 22.31 1.13 13.03
C SER A 377 20.88 1.25 13.53
N TRP A 378 20.67 1.15 14.84
CA TRP A 378 19.41 1.53 15.48
C TRP A 378 19.28 3.05 15.56
N LEU A 379 18.21 3.60 15.00
CA LEU A 379 17.98 5.05 14.92
C LEU A 379 17.18 5.59 16.12
N GLY A 380 16.26 4.80 16.68
CA GLY A 380 15.38 5.25 17.75
C GLY A 380 14.61 4.13 18.44
N THR A 381 14.10 4.40 19.63
CA THR A 381 13.25 3.50 20.42
C THR A 381 12.09 4.29 21.03
N PHE A 382 10.87 3.83 20.78
CA PHE A 382 9.60 4.36 21.25
C PHE A 382 8.97 3.36 22.20
N LEU A 383 8.43 3.82 23.32
CA LEU A 383 7.97 2.93 24.39
C LEU A 383 6.51 3.21 24.70
N THR A 384 5.72 2.15 24.87
CA THR A 384 4.31 2.25 25.27
C THR A 384 4.21 2.62 26.74
N ASN A 385 3.05 3.12 27.17
CA ASN A 385 2.82 3.42 28.58
C ASN A 385 2.84 2.14 29.43
N TYR A 386 2.96 2.30 30.75
CA TYR A 386 2.76 1.21 31.69
C TYR A 386 1.27 0.82 31.77
N GLY A 387 0.99 -0.46 31.95
CA GLY A 387 -0.36 -0.94 32.21
C GLY A 387 -0.87 -0.41 33.56
N SER A 388 -2.16 -0.07 33.65
CA SER A 388 -2.79 0.23 34.94
C SER A 388 -2.87 -1.05 35.75
N GLN A 389 -2.52 -1.00 37.04
CA GLN A 389 -2.60 -2.15 37.93
C GLN A 389 -4.01 -2.73 37.96
N GLY A 390 -4.14 -3.99 37.53
CA GLY A 390 -5.27 -4.82 37.90
C GLY A 390 -5.01 -5.39 39.29
N ASP A 391 -6.00 -5.23 40.16
CA ASP A 391 -6.11 -5.74 41.54
C ASP A 391 -5.38 -4.95 42.65
N PRO A 392 -6.11 -4.16 43.49
CA PRO A 392 -5.57 -3.54 44.70
C PRO A 392 -5.24 -4.57 45.82
N SER A 393 -5.37 -5.87 45.55
CA SER A 393 -5.14 -6.97 46.48
C SER A 393 -3.76 -7.64 46.34
N ALA A 394 -2.92 -7.22 45.39
CA ALA A 394 -1.59 -7.79 45.21
C ALA A 394 -0.59 -7.25 46.27
N ILE A 395 -0.24 -8.09 47.24
CA ILE A 395 0.65 -7.79 48.39
C ILE A 395 2.15 -7.70 47.99
N LEU A 396 2.49 -7.95 46.71
CA LEU A 396 3.87 -7.89 46.23
C LEU A 396 4.11 -6.66 45.35
N PRO A 397 5.33 -6.07 45.35
CA PRO A 397 5.71 -5.03 44.39
C PRO A 397 5.72 -5.64 42.98
N VAL A 398 4.57 -5.59 42.30
CA VAL A 398 4.45 -6.02 40.90
C VAL A 398 5.24 -5.02 40.06
N VAL A 399 6.32 -5.49 39.43
CA VAL A 399 7.08 -4.72 38.45
C VAL A 399 6.12 -4.22 37.39
N THR A 400 5.94 -2.90 37.29
CA THR A 400 5.08 -2.27 36.30
C THR A 400 5.60 -2.61 34.90
N GLN A 401 4.83 -3.43 34.16
CA GLN A 401 5.14 -3.78 32.79
C GLN A 401 4.52 -2.78 31.82
N ARG A 402 5.20 -2.56 30.69
CA ARG A 402 4.66 -1.77 29.58
C ARG A 402 3.52 -2.53 28.91
N LYS A 403 2.54 -1.78 28.39
CA LYS A 403 1.42 -2.34 27.63
C LYS A 403 1.96 -3.08 26.41
N ARG A 404 1.47 -4.30 26.17
CA ARG A 404 1.90 -5.13 25.05
C ARG A 404 1.39 -4.54 23.75
N ILE A 405 2.21 -4.62 22.70
CA ILE A 405 1.83 -4.20 21.34
C ILE A 405 1.20 -5.40 20.64
N LEU A 406 0.04 -5.20 20.04
CA LEU A 406 -0.59 -6.16 19.12
C LEU A 406 -0.05 -6.00 17.71
N ASP A 407 0.01 -4.75 17.22
CA ASP A 407 0.56 -4.43 15.90
C ASP A 407 1.09 -2.99 15.85
N ALA A 408 1.99 -2.72 14.92
CA ALA A 408 2.49 -1.37 14.65
C ALA A 408 2.89 -1.22 13.18
N GLN A 409 2.59 -0.05 12.59
CA GLN A 409 2.86 0.22 11.20
C GLN A 409 3.30 1.68 10.98
N TRP A 410 4.14 1.88 9.98
CA TRP A 410 4.48 3.22 9.48
C TRP A 410 3.25 3.97 8.97
N ALA A 411 3.24 5.27 9.19
CA ALA A 411 2.34 6.24 8.58
C ALA A 411 3.12 7.52 8.22
N SER A 412 2.41 8.48 7.65
CA SER A 412 2.90 9.76 7.12
C SER A 412 4.14 9.60 6.24
N SER A 413 4.12 8.63 5.32
CA SER A 413 5.29 8.29 4.48
C SER A 413 6.57 8.00 5.30
N GLY A 414 6.44 7.28 6.41
CA GLY A 414 7.57 6.89 7.25
C GLY A 414 8.01 7.97 8.27
N LYS A 415 7.27 9.08 8.39
CA LYS A 415 7.51 10.14 9.39
C LYS A 415 6.81 9.87 10.73
N SER A 416 5.84 8.95 10.77
CA SER A 416 5.10 8.58 11.98
C SER A 416 4.89 7.07 12.10
N ILE A 417 4.55 6.60 13.31
CA ILE A 417 4.25 5.19 13.60
C ILE A 417 2.90 5.12 14.30
N VAL A 418 1.98 4.31 13.79
CA VAL A 418 0.72 3.95 14.45
C VAL A 418 0.91 2.62 15.17
N ALA A 419 0.46 2.51 16.42
CA ALA A 419 0.49 1.25 17.18
C ALA A 419 -0.82 0.97 17.90
N LEU A 420 -1.14 -0.32 18.02
CA LEU A 420 -2.29 -0.88 18.72
C LEU A 420 -1.81 -1.72 19.89
N LEU A 421 -2.40 -1.50 21.07
CA LEU A 421 -2.05 -2.13 22.32
C LEU A 421 -3.07 -3.21 22.72
N SER A 422 -2.67 -4.09 23.62
CA SER A 422 -3.47 -5.25 24.05
C SER A 422 -4.75 -4.93 24.80
N ASP A 423 -4.94 -3.69 25.26
CA ASP A 423 -6.14 -3.21 25.95
C ASP A 423 -7.11 -2.43 25.02
N GLY A 424 -6.79 -2.38 23.73
CA GLY A 424 -7.54 -1.62 22.73
C GLY A 424 -7.11 -0.16 22.63
N GLU A 425 -6.15 0.32 23.43
CA GLU A 425 -5.55 1.64 23.20
C GLU A 425 -4.74 1.63 21.90
N TRP A 426 -4.82 2.72 21.15
CA TRP A 426 -3.98 2.95 19.98
C TRP A 426 -3.40 4.36 20.04
N GLY A 427 -2.28 4.57 19.35
CA GLY A 427 -1.67 5.89 19.28
C GLY A 427 -0.69 6.06 18.13
N VAL A 428 -0.28 7.30 17.92
CA VAL A 428 0.67 7.72 16.88
C VAL A 428 1.89 8.34 17.53
N TRP A 429 3.08 7.82 17.24
CA TRP A 429 4.35 8.50 17.51
C TRP A 429 4.75 9.34 16.31
N ASP A 430 5.18 10.57 16.58
CA ASP A 430 5.75 11.47 15.57
C ASP A 430 7.27 11.40 15.63
N ILE A 431 7.91 10.89 14.59
CA ILE A 431 9.37 10.69 14.59
C ILE A 431 10.07 11.98 14.17
N ASP A 432 9.55 12.63 13.14
CA ASP A 432 10.18 13.78 12.49
C ASP A 432 9.50 15.11 12.88
N GLY A 433 8.51 15.10 13.78
CA GLY A 433 7.75 16.31 14.11
C GLY A 433 6.87 16.76 12.94
N SER A 434 6.32 15.81 12.18
CA SER A 434 5.51 16.06 10.98
C SER A 434 4.01 16.28 11.28
N GLY A 435 3.61 16.14 12.55
CA GLY A 435 2.24 16.35 12.98
C GLY A 435 1.83 17.83 12.96
N PRO A 436 0.51 18.12 12.90
CA PRO A 436 -0.02 19.48 12.88
C PRO A 436 0.34 20.33 14.12
N ILE A 437 0.81 19.71 15.20
CA ILE A 437 1.27 20.40 16.42
C ILE A 437 2.65 21.04 16.22
N SER A 438 3.46 20.57 15.28
CA SER A 438 4.82 21.05 15.02
C SER A 438 4.85 22.53 14.61
N MET A 439 3.80 23.00 13.92
CA MET A 439 3.61 24.41 13.57
C MET A 439 3.23 25.30 14.78
N SER A 440 3.00 24.73 15.97
CA SER A 440 2.74 25.48 17.19
C SER A 440 3.93 25.39 18.16
N ARG A 441 4.33 26.53 18.75
CA ARG A 441 5.37 26.62 19.79
C ARG A 441 5.10 25.73 21.03
N ALA A 442 3.94 25.08 21.13
CA ALA A 442 3.59 24.12 22.17
C ALA A 442 4.24 22.72 21.97
N SER A 443 4.78 22.41 20.78
CA SER A 443 5.43 21.12 20.50
C SER A 443 6.77 20.93 21.23
N ALA A 444 7.41 22.00 21.71
CA ALA A 444 8.70 21.92 22.38
C ALA A 444 8.66 21.18 23.74
N ASN A 445 7.45 20.94 24.29
CA ASN A 445 7.27 20.36 25.63
C ASN A 445 6.75 18.92 25.64
N THR A 446 6.45 18.30 24.50
CA THR A 446 6.03 16.88 24.45
C THR A 446 7.22 16.00 24.11
N SER A 447 7.48 14.99 24.93
CA SER A 447 8.59 14.06 24.67
C SER A 447 8.36 13.33 23.34
N PRO A 448 9.37 13.20 22.46
CA PRO A 448 9.23 12.48 21.17
C PRO A 448 8.93 10.98 21.35
N VAL A 449 9.02 10.50 22.60
CA VAL A 449 8.80 9.09 22.99
C VAL A 449 7.33 8.82 23.35
N SER A 450 6.54 9.87 23.63
CA SER A 450 5.11 9.73 23.93
C SER A 450 4.26 9.81 22.68
N PHE A 451 3.13 9.09 22.64
CA PHE A 451 2.17 9.26 21.55
C PHE A 451 1.69 10.71 21.43
N ALA A 452 1.79 11.26 20.23
CA ALA A 452 1.29 12.59 19.86
C ALA A 452 -0.23 12.59 19.57
N LEU A 453 -0.80 11.43 19.26
CA LEU A 453 -2.23 11.19 19.11
C LEU A 453 -2.58 9.87 19.78
N ARG A 454 -3.72 9.79 20.49
CA ARG A 454 -4.19 8.59 21.17
C ARG A 454 -5.69 8.40 21.00
N GLY A 455 -6.14 7.15 21.04
CA GLY A 455 -7.54 6.76 21.12
C GLY A 455 -7.68 5.35 21.69
N SER A 456 -8.91 4.86 21.77
CA SER A 456 -9.21 3.48 22.17
C SER A 456 -10.28 2.86 21.28
N VAL A 457 -10.21 1.54 21.10
CA VAL A 457 -11.17 0.70 20.38
C VAL A 457 -11.61 -0.46 21.28
N GLY A 458 -12.80 -1.04 21.02
CA GLY A 458 -13.39 -2.11 21.84
C GLY A 458 -14.29 -1.63 22.99
N ALA A 459 -14.93 -2.57 23.69
CA ALA A 459 -15.93 -2.32 24.74
C ALA A 459 -15.37 -1.64 26.02
N SER A 460 -14.05 -1.43 26.10
CA SER A 460 -13.38 -0.58 27.10
C SER A 460 -13.49 0.93 26.79
N SER A 461 -14.14 1.31 25.68
CA SER A 461 -14.26 2.71 25.23
C SER A 461 -15.03 3.64 26.19
N SER A 462 -15.65 3.14 27.25
CA SER A 462 -16.46 3.96 28.18
C SER A 462 -15.87 4.20 29.57
N SER A 463 -14.69 3.67 29.92
CA SER A 463 -14.16 3.80 31.30
C SER A 463 -12.79 4.47 31.44
N LEU A 464 -12.10 4.85 30.34
CA LEU A 464 -10.71 5.33 30.41
C LEU A 464 -10.49 6.81 30.03
N ILE A 465 -11.55 7.56 29.68
CA ILE A 465 -11.43 9.00 29.38
C ILE A 465 -11.14 9.83 30.65
N SER A 466 -11.11 9.22 31.84
CA SER A 466 -11.00 9.91 33.13
C SER A 466 -9.73 9.62 33.95
N SER A 467 -8.64 9.06 33.38
CA SER A 467 -7.39 8.94 34.17
C SER A 467 -6.10 8.82 33.34
N SER A 468 -5.58 9.94 32.84
CA SER A 468 -4.14 10.25 32.86
C SER A 468 -3.84 11.62 32.27
N SER A 469 -4.11 12.67 33.03
CA SER A 469 -3.47 13.97 32.86
C SER A 469 -2.91 14.42 34.20
N THR A 470 -1.61 14.24 34.38
CA THR A 470 -0.88 14.94 35.45
C THR A 470 -0.52 16.33 34.94
N VAL A 471 -1.07 17.32 35.63
CA VAL A 471 -0.70 18.75 35.70
C VAL A 471 -1.16 19.65 34.55
N ASP A 472 -2.34 20.26 34.69
CA ASP A 472 -2.41 21.68 35.03
C ASP A 472 -3.81 22.11 35.50
N LYS A 473 -3.82 23.01 36.48
CA LYS A 473 -5.00 23.48 37.21
C LYS A 473 -5.93 24.28 36.28
N PHE A 474 -7.13 23.79 36.03
CA PHE A 474 -8.29 24.66 35.79
C PHE A 474 -9.40 24.38 36.80
N ARG A 475 -9.66 25.39 37.63
CA ARG A 475 -10.75 25.44 38.59
C ARG A 475 -12.09 25.48 37.85
N GLY A 476 -13.03 24.65 38.32
CA GLY A 476 -14.46 24.92 38.28
C GLY A 476 -15.15 24.90 36.92
N SER A 477 -15.70 23.75 36.53
CA SER A 477 -16.93 23.71 35.75
C SER A 477 -17.63 22.37 35.98
N SER A 478 -18.75 22.43 36.70
CA SER A 478 -19.67 21.32 36.88
C SER A 478 -20.19 20.85 35.52
N THR A 479 -19.89 19.60 35.17
CA THR A 479 -20.47 18.93 34.00
C THR A 479 -21.96 18.71 34.20
N SER A 480 -22.77 19.68 33.79
CA SER A 480 -24.18 19.49 33.48
C SER A 480 -24.26 18.60 32.24
N LEU A 481 -24.66 17.35 32.44
CA LEU A 481 -24.89 16.39 31.37
C LEU A 481 -26.10 16.85 30.54
N ALA A 482 -25.88 17.16 29.26
CA ALA A 482 -26.97 17.24 28.30
C ALA A 482 -27.69 15.88 28.24
N PRO A 483 -29.04 15.84 28.23
CA PRO A 483 -29.79 14.60 28.23
C PRO A 483 -29.48 13.78 26.96
N MET A 484 -29.10 12.52 27.16
CA MET A 484 -28.81 11.57 26.09
C MET A 484 -30.00 11.44 25.14
N THR A 485 -29.73 11.54 23.83
CA THR A 485 -30.75 11.30 22.80
C THR A 485 -31.12 9.81 22.75
N PRO A 486 -32.36 9.45 22.36
CA PRO A 486 -32.87 8.08 22.43
C PRO A 486 -31.98 7.01 21.77
N ASN A 487 -31.25 7.37 20.70
CA ASN A 487 -30.36 6.44 20.00
C ASN A 487 -29.13 6.05 20.84
N THR A 488 -28.56 7.01 21.59
CA THR A 488 -27.43 6.73 22.50
C THR A 488 -27.87 5.94 23.75
N ARG A 489 -29.15 5.99 24.11
CA ARG A 489 -29.74 5.14 25.16
C ARG A 489 -29.89 3.69 24.69
N ARG A 490 -30.31 3.47 23.44
CA ARG A 490 -30.44 2.14 22.80
C ARG A 490 -29.11 1.39 22.66
N THR A 491 -28.05 2.08 22.25
CA THR A 491 -26.73 1.45 22.14
C THR A 491 -26.15 1.07 23.52
N ARG A 492 -26.48 1.87 24.55
CA ARG A 492 -26.02 1.62 25.93
C ARG A 492 -26.80 0.49 26.62
N GLU A 493 -28.11 0.36 26.36
CA GLU A 493 -28.91 -0.75 26.90
C GLU A 493 -28.56 -2.08 26.24
N GLU A 494 -28.31 -2.13 24.93
CA GLU A 494 -27.83 -3.38 24.28
C GLU A 494 -26.51 -3.87 24.88
N SER A 495 -25.59 -2.97 25.23
CA SER A 495 -24.32 -3.31 25.88
C SER A 495 -24.45 -3.76 27.35
N LEU A 496 -25.57 -3.45 28.03
CA LEU A 496 -25.79 -3.80 29.44
C LEU A 496 -26.64 -5.06 29.60
N PHE A 497 -27.49 -5.38 28.62
CA PHE A 497 -28.40 -6.54 28.67
C PHE A 497 -27.97 -7.72 27.80
N SER A 498 -26.97 -7.56 26.92
CA SER A 498 -26.28 -8.71 26.32
C SER A 498 -25.32 -9.32 27.34
N GLY A 499 -25.84 -10.26 28.12
CA GLY A 499 -25.05 -11.07 29.05
C GLY A 499 -23.82 -11.64 28.34
N HIS A 500 -22.66 -11.48 28.98
CA HIS A 500 -21.38 -12.07 28.58
C HIS A 500 -21.60 -13.55 28.23
N SER A 501 -21.63 -13.88 26.93
CA SER A 501 -21.44 -15.28 26.54
C SER A 501 -20.03 -15.64 26.99
N SER A 502 -19.96 -16.51 27.99
CA SER A 502 -18.75 -16.93 28.67
C SER A 502 -17.91 -17.89 27.82
N SER A 503 -17.61 -17.53 26.57
CA SER A 503 -16.39 -18.03 25.96
C SER A 503 -15.23 -17.34 26.69
N GLN A 504 -14.35 -18.10 27.32
CA GLN A 504 -13.14 -17.58 27.94
C GLN A 504 -12.52 -16.50 27.04
N PRO A 505 -12.19 -15.29 27.54
CA PRO A 505 -11.59 -14.27 26.70
C PRO A 505 -10.23 -14.81 26.24
N GLY A 506 -10.15 -15.21 24.97
CA GLY A 506 -8.89 -15.52 24.33
C GLY A 506 -7.95 -14.31 24.42
N ALA A 507 -6.66 -14.53 24.18
CA ALA A 507 -5.72 -13.41 24.08
C ALA A 507 -6.24 -12.39 23.04
N PRO A 508 -6.23 -11.07 23.36
CA PRO A 508 -6.79 -10.05 22.48
C PRO A 508 -6.09 -10.09 21.13
N ARG A 509 -6.87 -10.01 20.05
CA ARG A 509 -6.35 -10.03 18.68
C ARG A 509 -6.55 -8.67 18.04
N GLY A 510 -5.62 -8.27 17.20
CA GLY A 510 -5.76 -7.00 16.50
C GLY A 510 -4.65 -6.77 15.50
N GLY A 511 -4.87 -5.81 14.63
CA GLY A 511 -3.92 -5.44 13.61
C GLY A 511 -4.22 -4.07 13.02
N ILE A 512 -3.21 -3.53 12.33
CA ILE A 512 -3.26 -2.23 11.67
C ILE A 512 -2.96 -2.43 10.19
N CYS A 513 -3.72 -1.71 9.35
CA CYS A 513 -3.42 -1.57 7.94
C CYS A 513 -3.43 -0.09 7.55
N VAL A 514 -2.28 0.44 7.14
CA VAL A 514 -2.08 1.79 6.66
C VAL A 514 -1.84 1.77 5.16
N SER A 515 -2.64 2.55 4.44
CA SER A 515 -2.45 2.77 3.01
C SER A 515 -2.34 4.27 2.70
N SER A 516 -1.26 4.62 2.00
CA SER A 516 -0.93 6.00 1.62
C SER A 516 -1.41 6.27 0.21
N THR A 517 -1.97 7.46 -0.02
CA THR A 517 -2.36 7.94 -1.35
C THR A 517 -1.55 9.18 -1.69
N ALA A 518 -0.92 9.19 -2.86
CA ALA A 518 -0.31 10.41 -3.39
C ALA A 518 -1.41 11.44 -3.71
N SER A 519 -1.16 12.71 -3.37
CA SER A 519 -2.08 13.79 -3.76
C SER A 519 -2.02 13.99 -5.28
N SER A 520 -3.19 14.02 -5.93
CA SER A 520 -3.31 14.27 -7.37
C SER A 520 -2.91 15.69 -7.78
N THR A 521 -2.91 16.63 -6.84
CA THR A 521 -2.59 18.05 -7.04
C THR A 521 -1.20 18.43 -6.53
N GLY A 522 -0.33 17.46 -6.27
CA GLY A 522 1.02 17.72 -5.76
C GLY A 522 1.09 18.09 -4.28
N GLY A 523 -0.03 18.00 -3.54
CA GLY A 523 -0.04 18.20 -2.09
C GLY A 523 0.55 17.03 -1.28
N VAL A 524 0.53 17.17 0.05
CA VAL A 524 1.02 16.15 0.99
C VAL A 524 0.22 14.84 0.84
N PRO A 525 0.87 13.67 0.74
CA PRO A 525 0.17 12.38 0.70
C PRO A 525 -0.61 12.17 2.00
N TYR A 526 -1.81 11.62 1.89
CA TYR A 526 -2.64 11.30 3.05
C TYR A 526 -2.73 9.80 3.26
N ASP A 527 -2.90 9.41 4.52
CA ASP A 527 -2.98 8.02 4.94
C ASP A 527 -4.37 7.66 5.42
N SER A 528 -4.88 6.52 4.93
CA SER A 528 -6.04 5.86 5.52
C SER A 528 -5.58 4.72 6.42
N VAL A 529 -6.02 4.76 7.67
CA VAL A 529 -5.66 3.77 8.70
C VAL A 529 -6.88 2.92 9.02
N LEU A 530 -6.71 1.61 8.98
CA LEU A 530 -7.65 0.64 9.53
C LEU A 530 -7.06 0.02 10.78
N ILE A 531 -7.89 -0.10 11.80
CA ILE A 531 -7.57 -0.76 13.06
C ILE A 531 -8.63 -1.82 13.26
N TRP A 532 -8.23 -3.08 13.36
CA TRP A 532 -9.15 -4.13 13.80
C TRP A 532 -8.72 -4.64 15.16
N TYR A 533 -9.72 -4.88 16.01
CA TYR A 533 -9.55 -5.37 17.36
C TYR A 533 -10.66 -6.38 17.62
N ASP A 534 -10.25 -7.61 17.91
CA ASP A 534 -11.06 -8.81 17.88
C ASP A 534 -11.86 -8.91 16.57
N ASN A 535 -13.19 -8.76 16.65
CA ASN A 535 -14.09 -8.89 15.52
C ASN A 535 -14.62 -7.52 15.02
N SER A 536 -14.07 -6.42 15.53
CA SER A 536 -14.49 -5.06 15.17
C SER A 536 -13.43 -4.36 14.33
N VAL A 537 -13.86 -3.71 13.25
CA VAL A 537 -13.00 -2.95 12.35
C VAL A 537 -13.34 -1.47 12.45
N TYR A 538 -12.31 -0.64 12.58
CA TYR A 538 -12.40 0.81 12.67
C TYR A 538 -11.56 1.45 11.57
N ARG A 539 -11.99 2.62 11.11
CA ARG A 539 -11.38 3.33 10.00
C ARG A 539 -11.15 4.80 10.31
N ILE A 540 -9.96 5.27 9.98
CA ILE A 540 -9.60 6.69 9.86
C ILE A 540 -9.34 6.94 8.37
N PRO A 541 -10.23 7.66 7.66
CA PRO A 541 -10.07 7.91 6.23
C PRO A 541 -8.84 8.76 5.89
N ASN A 542 -8.52 9.74 6.74
CA ASN A 542 -7.36 10.63 6.59
C ASN A 542 -6.74 10.93 7.96
N LEU A 543 -5.57 10.35 8.23
CA LEU A 543 -4.89 10.48 9.50
C LEU A 543 -4.51 11.92 9.85
N GLN A 544 -4.00 12.70 8.89
CA GLN A 544 -3.57 14.08 9.14
C GLN A 544 -4.76 15.00 9.46
N GLN A 545 -5.86 14.89 8.71
CA GLN A 545 -7.08 15.65 8.98
C GLN A 545 -7.68 15.28 10.34
N TYR A 546 -7.70 13.99 10.66
CA TYR A 546 -8.16 13.52 11.97
C TYR A 546 -7.29 14.09 13.09
N TRP A 547 -5.97 13.98 12.96
CA TRP A 547 -5.01 14.49 13.93
C TRP A 547 -5.18 16.00 14.17
N ALA A 548 -5.22 16.81 13.12
CA ALA A 548 -5.37 18.27 13.24
C ALA A 548 -6.66 18.68 13.95
N ARG A 549 -7.76 17.94 13.75
CA ARG A 549 -9.05 18.18 14.43
C ARG A 549 -8.99 17.81 15.91
N THR A 550 -8.38 16.67 16.24
CA THR A 550 -8.25 16.23 17.63
C THR A 550 -7.39 17.18 18.45
N THR A 551 -6.35 17.78 17.85
CA THR A 551 -5.43 18.67 18.56
C THR A 551 -5.92 20.12 18.63
N SER A 552 -6.78 20.56 17.71
CA SER A 552 -7.38 21.91 17.73
C SER A 552 -8.57 22.03 18.68
N GLY A 553 -8.95 20.97 19.40
CA GLY A 553 -10.09 20.97 20.33
C GLY A 553 -11.47 21.10 19.67
N ASN A 554 -11.53 21.11 18.34
CA ASN A 554 -12.75 21.31 17.58
C ASN A 554 -13.44 19.96 17.28
N THR A 555 -13.85 19.25 18.34
CA THR A 555 -14.51 17.94 18.26
C THR A 555 -15.99 18.01 17.79
N GLY A 556 -16.43 19.16 17.26
CA GLY A 556 -17.84 19.53 17.14
C GLY A 556 -18.50 19.44 15.76
N SER A 557 -17.91 18.79 14.76
CA SER A 557 -18.59 18.60 13.46
C SER A 557 -19.08 17.15 13.29
N LEU A 558 -20.40 16.97 13.31
CA LEU A 558 -21.12 15.70 13.10
C LEU A 558 -20.87 15.04 11.71
N TYR A 559 -20.17 15.73 10.80
CA TYR A 559 -19.97 15.31 9.41
C TYR A 559 -18.47 15.13 9.03
N GLY A 560 -17.57 15.03 10.01
CA GLY A 560 -16.13 14.84 9.78
C GLY A 560 -15.69 13.38 9.74
N SER A 561 -14.60 13.10 9.01
CA SER A 561 -13.86 11.82 8.92
C SER A 561 -13.21 11.40 10.25
N GLY A 562 -14.02 11.18 11.28
CA GLY A 562 -13.61 10.60 12.58
C GLY A 562 -13.25 9.12 12.49
N LEU A 563 -12.74 8.57 13.60
CA LEU A 563 -12.60 7.12 13.77
C LEU A 563 -14.00 6.49 13.69
N ALA A 564 -14.31 5.86 12.57
CA ALA A 564 -15.62 5.26 12.31
C ALA A 564 -15.53 3.73 12.41
N ARG A 565 -16.46 3.11 13.13
CA ARG A 565 -16.60 1.65 13.10
C ARG A 565 -17.23 1.25 11.77
N ILE A 566 -16.65 0.26 11.10
CA ILE A 566 -17.26 -0.34 9.91
C ILE A 566 -18.36 -1.27 10.40
N GLU A 567 -19.57 -0.72 10.46
CA GLU A 567 -20.77 -1.51 10.69
C GLU A 567 -21.01 -2.40 9.47
N SER A 568 -21.58 -3.59 9.70
CA SER A 568 -22.03 -4.55 8.67
C SER A 568 -21.09 -5.69 8.27
N LEU A 569 -19.88 -5.81 8.83
CA LEU A 569 -19.01 -6.95 8.52
C LEU A 569 -19.60 -8.26 9.09
N ASP A 570 -20.02 -9.17 8.22
CA ASP A 570 -20.44 -10.52 8.60
C ASP A 570 -19.32 -11.53 8.39
N ILE A 571 -18.64 -11.90 9.48
CA ILE A 571 -17.59 -12.92 9.51
C ILE A 571 -18.14 -14.34 9.76
N GLN A 572 -19.46 -14.51 9.96
CA GLN A 572 -20.15 -15.76 10.32
C GLN A 572 -19.40 -16.59 11.39
N GLY A 573 -18.98 -15.92 12.47
CA GLY A 573 -18.34 -16.56 13.62
C GLY A 573 -16.84 -16.86 13.47
N GLU A 574 -16.22 -16.58 12.32
CA GLU A 574 -14.76 -16.70 12.15
C GLU A 574 -14.02 -15.50 12.77
N PHE A 575 -12.73 -15.67 13.04
CA PHE A 575 -11.86 -14.58 13.49
C PHE A 575 -11.22 -13.85 12.32
N ILE A 576 -11.00 -12.55 12.47
CA ILE A 576 -10.19 -11.78 11.52
C ILE A 576 -8.72 -12.17 11.72
N SER A 577 -8.06 -12.57 10.63
CA SER A 577 -6.61 -12.88 10.61
C SER A 577 -5.80 -11.75 9.97
N GLY A 578 -6.42 -10.94 9.11
CA GLY A 578 -5.78 -9.79 8.48
C GLY A 578 -6.76 -8.92 7.71
N ILE A 579 -6.34 -7.69 7.41
CA ILE A 579 -7.09 -6.75 6.58
C ILE A 579 -6.12 -6.01 5.65
N GLU A 580 -6.49 -5.87 4.39
CA GLU A 580 -5.78 -5.11 3.37
C GLU A 580 -6.70 -4.09 2.70
N GLN A 581 -6.10 -3.03 2.16
CA GLN A 581 -6.82 -1.96 1.46
C GLN A 581 -6.46 -1.98 -0.03
N PHE A 582 -7.47 -1.87 -0.88
CA PHE A 582 -7.25 -1.64 -2.32
C PHE A 582 -6.83 -0.20 -2.59
N ASP A 583 -6.25 0.05 -3.75
CA ASP A 583 -5.92 1.40 -4.20
C ASP A 583 -7.15 2.21 -4.61
N LEU A 584 -7.02 3.54 -4.53
CA LEU A 584 -8.08 4.49 -4.89
C LEU A 584 -8.20 4.60 -6.41
N GLU A 585 -8.99 3.71 -6.99
CA GLU A 585 -9.10 3.59 -8.45
C GLU A 585 -10.20 4.49 -9.04
N SER A 586 -11.39 4.51 -8.41
CA SER A 586 -12.54 5.27 -8.91
C SER A 586 -12.45 6.76 -8.58
N THR A 587 -12.84 7.63 -9.52
CA THR A 587 -12.99 9.07 -9.27
C THR A 587 -13.92 9.33 -8.08
N ALA A 588 -14.98 8.53 -7.91
CA ALA A 588 -15.86 8.63 -6.75
C ALA A 588 -15.16 8.22 -5.45
N ALA A 589 -14.35 7.16 -5.49
CA ALA A 589 -13.54 6.72 -4.35
C ALA A 589 -12.48 7.77 -3.97
N LYS A 590 -11.89 8.47 -4.95
CA LYS A 590 -10.97 9.60 -4.73
C LYS A 590 -11.65 10.79 -4.07
N ILE A 591 -12.92 11.05 -4.39
CA ILE A 591 -13.70 12.13 -3.76
C ILE A 591 -14.06 11.79 -2.31
N THR A 592 -14.49 10.55 -2.04
CA THR A 592 -14.90 10.12 -0.69
C THR A 592 -13.75 9.61 0.18
N ASN A 593 -12.56 9.44 -0.40
CA ASN A 593 -11.43 8.71 0.19
C ASN A 593 -11.81 7.30 0.68
N GLN A 594 -12.82 6.68 0.08
CA GLN A 594 -13.29 5.36 0.46
C GLN A 594 -12.59 4.28 -0.39
N ARG A 595 -11.69 3.52 0.24
CA ARG A 595 -11.05 2.33 -0.33
C ARG A 595 -11.93 1.10 -0.10
N ASP A 596 -11.94 0.20 -1.08
CA ASP A 596 -12.42 -1.16 -0.91
C ASP A 596 -11.46 -1.91 0.03
N LEU A 597 -11.98 -2.91 0.75
CA LEU A 597 -11.24 -3.67 1.76
C LEU A 597 -11.23 -5.15 1.42
N LEU A 598 -10.11 -5.80 1.69
CA LEU A 598 -9.98 -7.26 1.73
C LEU A 598 -9.84 -7.67 3.20
N VAL A 599 -10.84 -8.35 3.74
CA VAL A 599 -10.80 -8.95 5.07
C VAL A 599 -10.50 -10.44 4.92
N VAL A 600 -9.48 -10.89 5.64
CA VAL A 600 -9.03 -12.29 5.67
C VAL A 600 -9.60 -12.93 6.93
N ALA A 601 -10.40 -13.97 6.75
CA ALA A 601 -10.88 -14.83 7.82
C ALA A 601 -10.09 -16.16 7.78
N GLU A 602 -10.54 -17.19 8.50
CA GLU A 602 -9.82 -18.46 8.58
C GLU A 602 -10.02 -19.32 7.32
N ARG A 603 -11.23 -19.29 6.73
CA ARG A 603 -11.54 -20.08 5.53
C ARG A 603 -12.23 -19.26 4.44
N ARG A 604 -12.18 -17.93 4.57
CA ARG A 604 -12.86 -17.02 3.63
C ARG A 604 -12.05 -15.77 3.35
N LEU A 605 -12.23 -15.27 2.13
CA LEU A 605 -11.85 -13.92 1.74
C LEU A 605 -13.12 -13.09 1.60
N ILE A 606 -13.18 -11.97 2.29
CA ILE A 606 -14.33 -11.08 2.27
C ILE A 606 -13.90 -9.76 1.64
N LEU A 607 -14.50 -9.39 0.52
CA LEU A 607 -14.32 -8.08 -0.09
C LEU A 607 -15.47 -7.16 0.34
N LEU A 608 -15.12 -6.03 0.92
CA LEU A 608 -16.06 -4.98 1.25
C LEU A 608 -15.85 -3.81 0.29
N GLY A 609 -16.88 -3.47 -0.47
CA GLY A 609 -16.81 -2.37 -1.43
C GLY A 609 -18.14 -1.63 -1.58
N SER A 610 -18.11 -0.59 -2.41
CA SER A 610 -19.34 0.04 -2.91
C SER A 610 -19.80 -0.69 -4.18
N GLU A 611 -21.11 -0.76 -4.39
CA GLU A 611 -21.69 -1.39 -5.57
C GLU A 611 -21.14 -0.74 -6.85
N ILE A 612 -20.77 -1.59 -7.83
CA ILE A 612 -20.29 -1.14 -9.14
C ILE A 612 -21.46 -0.44 -9.83
N ARG A 613 -21.45 0.90 -9.85
CA ARG A 613 -22.47 1.67 -10.57
C ARG A 613 -22.21 1.54 -12.07
N SER A 614 -23.26 1.20 -12.83
CA SER A 614 -23.21 1.05 -14.29
C SER A 614 -22.49 2.22 -14.97
N GLY A 615 -21.59 1.93 -15.91
CA GLY A 615 -20.73 2.90 -16.59
C GLY A 615 -21.44 4.01 -17.40
N LYS A 616 -22.78 3.98 -17.52
CA LYS A 616 -23.54 5.01 -18.27
C LYS A 616 -23.43 6.41 -17.66
N ASP A 617 -23.28 6.53 -16.34
CA ASP A 617 -23.12 7.85 -15.70
C ASP A 617 -21.67 8.37 -15.74
N VAL A 618 -20.67 7.49 -15.86
CA VAL A 618 -19.25 7.88 -15.88
C VAL A 618 -18.81 8.35 -17.26
N THR A 619 -19.41 7.81 -18.32
CA THR A 619 -19.13 8.22 -19.71
C THR A 619 -19.66 9.61 -20.06
N LEU A 620 -20.75 10.06 -19.42
CA LEU A 620 -21.29 11.42 -19.64
C LEU A 620 -20.32 12.49 -19.14
N PHE A 621 -19.81 12.37 -17.91
CA PHE A 621 -18.90 13.37 -17.34
C PHE A 621 -17.47 13.29 -17.91
N ARG A 622 -17.02 12.11 -18.36
CA ARG A 622 -15.70 11.95 -18.99
C ARG A 622 -15.69 12.40 -20.45
N GLY A 623 -16.77 12.15 -21.19
CA GLY A 623 -16.95 12.63 -22.55
C GLY A 623 -16.97 14.16 -22.60
N GLU A 624 -17.67 14.80 -21.66
CA GLU A 624 -17.72 16.26 -21.57
C GLU A 624 -16.35 16.87 -21.20
N GLN A 625 -15.60 16.32 -20.24
CA GLN A 625 -14.28 16.86 -19.86
C GLN A 625 -13.20 16.66 -20.93
N GLU A 626 -13.17 15.52 -21.63
CA GLU A 626 -12.21 15.28 -22.71
C GLU A 626 -12.56 16.10 -23.96
N GLN A 627 -13.86 16.30 -24.27
CA GLN A 627 -14.28 17.24 -25.31
C GLN A 627 -13.94 18.69 -24.95
N ASP A 628 -14.22 19.14 -23.73
CA ASP A 628 -13.93 20.52 -23.32
C ASP A 628 -12.43 20.82 -23.34
N GLY A 629 -11.60 19.86 -22.92
CA GLY A 629 -10.14 19.98 -22.96
C GLY A 629 -9.57 20.02 -24.38
N GLN A 630 -10.11 19.19 -25.29
CA GLN A 630 -9.72 19.20 -26.70
C GLN A 630 -10.17 20.47 -27.42
N VAL A 631 -11.39 20.96 -27.16
CA VAL A 631 -11.91 22.21 -27.74
C VAL A 631 -11.09 23.41 -27.25
N LYS A 632 -10.75 23.48 -25.96
CA LYS A 632 -9.88 24.55 -25.43
C LYS A 632 -8.46 24.51 -26.03
N SER A 633 -7.89 23.32 -26.23
CA SER A 633 -6.58 23.18 -26.86
C SER A 633 -6.60 23.52 -28.36
N ALA A 634 -7.67 23.16 -29.07
CA ALA A 634 -7.88 23.52 -30.47
C ALA A 634 -8.08 25.03 -30.64
N ASP A 635 -8.94 25.64 -29.83
CA ASP A 635 -9.20 27.08 -29.83
C ASP A 635 -7.91 27.86 -29.49
N GLN A 636 -7.06 27.36 -28.58
CA GLN A 636 -5.78 28.00 -28.26
C GLN A 636 -4.73 27.87 -29.37
N LYS A 637 -4.75 26.77 -30.16
CA LYS A 637 -3.92 26.64 -31.36
C LYS A 637 -4.41 27.55 -32.49
N MET A 638 -5.72 27.67 -32.68
CA MET A 638 -6.33 28.56 -33.67
C MET A 638 -6.14 30.04 -33.33
N LEU A 639 -6.07 30.39 -32.04
CA LEU A 639 -5.66 31.72 -31.59
C LEU A 639 -4.22 32.07 -32.02
N VAL A 640 -3.31 31.09 -31.93
CA VAL A 640 -1.90 31.26 -32.34
C VAL A 640 -1.76 31.34 -33.86
N SER A 641 -2.59 30.60 -34.62
CA SER A 641 -2.61 30.69 -36.09
C SER A 641 -3.39 31.89 -36.64
N GLN A 642 -4.02 32.71 -35.79
CA GLN A 642 -4.91 33.82 -36.16
C GLN A 642 -6.18 33.41 -36.93
N GLU A 643 -6.56 32.13 -36.86
CA GLU A 643 -7.74 31.57 -37.55
C GLU A 643 -8.94 31.40 -36.61
N LEU A 644 -8.87 31.93 -35.40
CA LEU A 644 -9.95 31.82 -34.41
C LEU A 644 -11.17 32.67 -34.81
N ASP A 645 -12.33 32.04 -34.83
CA ASP A 645 -13.60 32.71 -35.11
C ASP A 645 -14.15 33.48 -33.89
N LEU A 646 -15.17 34.31 -34.11
CA LEU A 646 -15.78 35.12 -33.04
C LEU A 646 -16.40 34.27 -31.93
N ALA A 647 -16.87 33.05 -32.25
CA ALA A 647 -17.42 32.12 -31.28
C ALA A 647 -16.32 31.48 -30.41
N GLY A 648 -15.18 31.10 -31.01
CA GLY A 648 -13.98 30.64 -30.30
C GLY A 648 -13.37 31.71 -29.41
N MET A 649 -13.33 32.97 -29.88
CA MET A 649 -12.91 34.10 -29.06
C MET A 649 -13.77 34.27 -27.80
N SER A 650 -15.09 34.12 -27.92
CA SER A 650 -16.01 34.18 -26.78
C SER A 650 -15.71 33.08 -25.76
N ARG A 651 -15.44 31.85 -26.21
CA ARG A 651 -15.10 30.72 -25.34
C ARG A 651 -13.76 30.89 -24.60
N VAL A 652 -12.75 31.42 -25.30
CA VAL A 652 -11.43 31.71 -24.69
C VAL A 652 -11.56 32.83 -23.64
N LEU A 653 -12.33 33.89 -23.94
CA LEU A 653 -12.57 34.98 -23.00
C LEU A 653 -13.36 34.55 -21.76
N ASP A 654 -14.34 33.66 -21.93
CA ASP A 654 -15.12 33.13 -20.80
C ASP A 654 -14.27 32.20 -19.92
N GLY A 655 -13.32 31.48 -20.52
CA GLY A 655 -12.30 30.73 -19.77
C GLY A 655 -11.35 31.61 -18.96
N MET A 656 -11.10 32.85 -19.40
CA MET A 656 -10.28 33.83 -18.68
C MET A 656 -11.06 34.55 -17.57
N SER A 657 -12.37 34.76 -17.74
CA SER A 657 -13.25 35.40 -16.74
C SER A 657 -13.40 34.52 -15.48
N GLY A 658 -13.32 33.20 -15.62
CA GLY A 658 -13.35 32.24 -14.51
C GLY A 658 -12.10 32.22 -13.62
N ALA A 659 -10.98 32.80 -14.07
CA ALA A 659 -9.72 32.80 -13.31
C ALA A 659 -9.54 34.02 -12.38
N SER A 660 -10.45 35.01 -12.40
CA SER A 660 -10.31 36.26 -11.64
C SER A 660 -11.08 36.34 -10.32
N ASN A 661 -11.71 35.27 -9.84
CA ASN A 661 -12.39 35.25 -8.53
C ASN A 661 -11.50 34.72 -7.39
N GLY A 662 -10.27 35.23 -7.32
CA GLY A 662 -9.30 34.82 -6.30
C GLY A 662 -8.21 35.83 -5.99
N ILE A 663 -8.44 37.14 -6.18
CA ILE A 663 -7.51 38.18 -5.66
C ILE A 663 -8.34 39.34 -5.07
N GLN A 664 -8.64 39.25 -3.78
CA GLN A 664 -8.85 40.43 -2.95
C GLN A 664 -7.48 40.99 -2.56
N THR A 665 -7.05 42.08 -3.20
CA THR A 665 -6.19 43.09 -2.56
C THR A 665 -6.53 44.44 -3.16
N GLY A 666 -6.99 45.35 -2.30
CA GLY A 666 -7.60 46.61 -2.67
C GLY A 666 -6.63 47.65 -3.22
N LEU A 667 -7.22 48.62 -3.91
CA LEU A 667 -6.77 50.00 -4.03
C LEU A 667 -7.99 50.84 -4.46
N GLY A 668 -8.76 51.31 -3.49
CA GLY A 668 -9.83 52.28 -3.72
C GLY A 668 -9.24 53.65 -4.06
N LYS A 669 -9.17 53.99 -5.34
CA LYS A 669 -9.00 55.38 -5.79
C LYS A 669 -10.36 56.06 -5.80
N ARG A 670 -10.59 56.96 -4.83
CA ARG A 670 -11.65 57.98 -4.91
C ARG A 670 -11.31 58.95 -6.05
N VAL A 671 -12.23 59.10 -6.99
CA VAL A 671 -12.24 60.20 -7.96
C VAL A 671 -13.20 61.26 -7.41
N GLY A 672 -12.68 62.44 -7.08
CA GLY A 672 -13.51 63.60 -6.77
C GLY A 672 -13.98 64.24 -8.07
N PHE A 673 -15.28 64.43 -8.22
CA PHE A 673 -15.84 65.33 -9.22
C PHE A 673 -15.87 66.74 -8.64
N ALA A 674 -15.34 67.70 -9.39
CA ALA A 674 -15.44 69.12 -9.11
C ALA A 674 -16.83 69.64 -9.53
N ALA A 675 -17.49 70.31 -8.59
CA ALA A 675 -18.30 71.52 -8.80
C ALA A 675 -18.41 72.24 -7.46
#